data_AF-A0A5C8P382-F1
#
_entry.id   AF-A0A5C8P382-F1
#
_cell.length_a   1.000
_cell.length_b   1.000
_cell.length_c   1.000
_cell.angle_alpha   90.00
_cell.angle_beta   90.00
_cell.angle_gamma   90.00
#
_symmetry.space_group_name_H-M   'P 1'
#
loop_
_entity.id
_entity.type
_entity.pdbx_description
1 polymer ?
#
loop_
_entity_poly.entity_id
_entity_poly.type
_entity_poly.pdbx_seq_one_letter_code
_entity_poly.pdbx_strand_id
1 'polypeptide(L)'
;MLIGHILDERYRIIKTIGGGGMANVYLAEDLILHRKVAIKMLRIEFANDDEFIARFDREAQSATSLSHPNIVNIYDVGDEEHLLYMVMEYVEGMTLKEYIQRFGPIAVPEAISIMKQITAAINNAHEHNIVHRDIKPQNILMDKDGQIKVTDFGIAIAISSTALTQTNSILGSVHYLSPEQARGGMATKKSDIYSLGIVFFELLTGRLPFSGHSAVSIALKHLQTDTPSVKDFNPDIPQSVENIVLKATAKDPFHRFQTVKEMGQSLVEALNPNKMDEEKYTPPQEVGEETKAIPIITDIPQTNNLDDETIVHQTDKQTINITDDKKQTNKQQNKVSNKKKKKNPKKKRWRWIFTILTILLLSGIAALFIIPAIFQPKDVVIPDVTGYTYEEAIEELEKSNLQAEQEFTHSEDVEEGYVVKTNPNPGRTVKEESAVTVFVSEGKEKAKMDDYVGSDYGAVKEELEGKGYQEVRSYEKHSDKPVGEILNQIQPTPNSEVIPGETKVIFEISSGPEMVSLNNLKGMSEDEAKDYLNKNSLSMDKKKEHSDSVAKGEVIRHSPESGAKLKEGDSVEVYISSGPKEKPPISENITFTVPYSPSTKHQDEEDEEDDEKEIEQTVKIYIDDMEHKISDVFKEDKIKKDTEYTITLVIAPDSLGEYKVVRDGDIIIEKTVPYKEEGE
;
A
#
# COMPACT_ATOMS: atom_id res chain seq x y z
N MET A 1 -1.51 33.49 -13.02
CA MET A 1 -0.07 33.17 -12.94
C MET A 1 0.58 34.11 -11.94
N LEU A 2 1.31 33.59 -10.94
CA LEU A 2 2.00 34.38 -9.91
C LEU A 2 3.43 34.82 -10.32
N ILE A 3 3.92 34.38 -11.49
CA ILE A 3 5.27 34.74 -11.96
C ILE A 3 5.33 36.25 -12.23
N GLY A 4 6.33 36.91 -11.65
CA GLY A 4 6.48 38.37 -11.70
C GLY A 4 5.72 39.13 -10.62
N HIS A 5 4.84 38.48 -9.86
CA HIS A 5 4.18 39.07 -8.69
C HIS A 5 5.21 39.41 -7.60
N ILE A 6 4.99 40.50 -6.89
CA ILE A 6 5.83 40.93 -5.76
C ILE A 6 5.01 40.72 -4.50
N LEU A 7 5.38 39.72 -3.70
CA LEU A 7 4.70 39.44 -2.43
C LEU A 7 5.16 40.38 -1.33
N ASP A 8 4.21 40.94 -0.57
CA ASP A 8 4.41 41.89 0.53
C ASP A 8 5.41 43.01 0.16
N GLU A 9 5.35 43.49 -1.08
CA GLU A 9 6.25 44.48 -1.67
C GLU A 9 7.77 44.14 -1.60
N ARG A 10 8.11 42.91 -1.21
CA ARG A 10 9.49 42.50 -0.88
C ARG A 10 9.99 41.36 -1.74
N TYR A 11 9.16 40.35 -2.02
CA TYR A 11 9.63 39.13 -2.65
C TYR A 11 9.11 39.01 -4.08
N ARG A 12 9.99 39.19 -5.06
CA ARG A 12 9.61 39.04 -6.47
C ARG A 12 9.68 37.59 -6.91
N ILE A 13 8.55 37.00 -7.28
CA ILE A 13 8.48 35.62 -7.78
C ILE A 13 9.12 35.55 -9.18
N ILE A 14 10.11 34.68 -9.34
CA ILE A 14 10.85 34.47 -10.59
C ILE A 14 10.28 33.30 -11.38
N LYS A 15 10.14 32.14 -10.76
CA LYS A 15 9.65 30.90 -11.41
C LYS A 15 9.20 29.88 -10.38
N THR A 16 8.38 28.93 -10.80
CA THR A 16 8.07 27.72 -10.00
C THR A 16 9.29 26.78 -9.99
N ILE A 17 9.64 26.23 -8.83
CA ILE A 17 10.74 25.28 -8.66
C ILE A 17 10.32 23.93 -8.07
N GLY A 18 9.08 23.83 -7.59
CA GLY A 18 8.51 22.57 -7.11
C GLY A 18 7.01 22.71 -6.83
N GLY A 19 6.35 21.59 -6.60
CA GLY A 19 4.94 21.55 -6.24
C GLY A 19 4.58 20.20 -5.61
N GLY A 20 3.76 20.24 -4.57
CA GLY A 20 3.24 19.06 -3.87
C GLY A 20 1.71 19.08 -3.81
N GLY A 21 1.14 18.15 -3.05
CA GLY A 21 -0.32 18.02 -2.92
C GLY A 21 -1.01 19.25 -2.33
N MET A 22 -0.39 19.93 -1.36
CA MET A 22 -0.99 21.05 -0.61
C MET A 22 -0.38 22.44 -0.93
N ALA A 23 0.83 22.50 -1.49
CA ALA A 23 1.57 23.75 -1.66
C ALA A 23 2.40 23.76 -2.95
N ASN A 24 2.66 24.96 -3.48
CA ASN A 24 3.59 25.19 -4.58
C ASN A 24 4.83 25.91 -4.06
N VAL A 25 5.99 25.61 -4.65
CA VAL A 25 7.27 26.21 -4.26
C VAL A 25 7.82 27.05 -5.41
N TYR A 26 8.11 28.30 -5.12
CA TYR A 26 8.61 29.28 -6.09
C TYR A 26 10.02 29.75 -5.72
N LEU A 27 10.85 29.99 -6.73
CA LEU A 27 12.06 30.78 -6.58
C LEU A 27 11.68 32.26 -6.63
N ALA A 28 12.13 33.03 -5.66
CA ALA A 28 11.93 34.47 -5.59
C ALA A 28 13.23 35.21 -5.26
N GLU A 29 13.23 36.52 -5.51
CA GLU A 29 14.28 37.44 -5.10
C GLU A 29 13.76 38.33 -3.97
N ASP A 30 14.46 38.32 -2.83
CA ASP A 30 14.26 39.30 -1.76
C ASP A 30 14.85 40.63 -2.20
N LEU A 31 13.99 41.61 -2.50
CA LEU A 31 14.35 42.90 -3.06
C LEU A 31 15.06 43.81 -2.04
N ILE A 32 14.97 43.52 -0.74
CA ILE A 32 15.62 44.30 0.32
C ILE A 32 17.02 43.75 0.58
N LEU A 33 17.16 42.43 0.74
CA LEU A 33 18.43 41.78 1.04
C LEU A 33 19.21 41.35 -0.20
N HIS A 34 18.64 41.52 -1.40
CA HIS A 34 19.22 41.15 -2.69
C HIS A 34 19.74 39.70 -2.73
N ARG A 35 18.92 38.77 -2.28
CA ARG A 35 19.23 37.32 -2.25
C ARG A 35 18.11 36.49 -2.83
N LYS A 36 18.45 35.33 -3.38
CA LYS A 36 17.47 34.33 -3.79
C LYS A 36 16.89 33.62 -2.57
N VAL A 37 15.58 33.43 -2.58
CA VAL A 37 14.82 32.70 -1.56
C VAL A 37 13.86 31.73 -2.24
N ALA A 38 13.50 30.67 -1.55
CA ALA A 38 12.41 29.81 -1.96
C ALA A 38 11.15 30.19 -1.16
N ILE A 39 10.00 30.21 -1.82
CA ILE A 39 8.72 30.58 -1.19
C ILE A 39 7.77 29.40 -1.38
N LYS A 40 7.42 28.76 -0.27
CA LYS A 40 6.40 27.72 -0.21
C LYS A 40 5.06 28.40 0.06
N MET A 41 4.12 28.26 -0.86
CA MET A 41 2.81 28.91 -0.80
C MET A 41 1.71 27.86 -0.80
N LEU A 42 0.79 27.95 0.15
CA LEU A 42 -0.39 27.08 0.20
C LEU A 42 -1.23 27.31 -1.06
N ARG A 43 -1.74 26.24 -1.68
CA ARG A 43 -2.57 26.42 -2.87
C ARG A 43 -3.93 27.02 -2.48
N ILE A 44 -4.48 27.86 -3.36
CA ILE A 44 -5.74 28.59 -3.12
C ILE A 44 -6.90 27.64 -2.78
N GLU A 45 -6.91 26.43 -3.34
CA GLU A 45 -7.97 25.44 -3.09
C GLU A 45 -8.03 24.99 -1.62
N PHE A 46 -6.93 25.15 -0.88
CA PHE A 46 -6.83 24.83 0.55
C PHE A 46 -6.78 26.08 1.44
N ALA A 47 -6.86 27.28 0.86
CA ALA A 47 -6.74 28.54 1.60
C ALA A 47 -7.90 28.81 2.57
N ASN A 48 -9.03 28.10 2.43
CA ASN A 48 -10.20 28.18 3.32
C ASN A 48 -10.40 26.91 4.17
N ASP A 49 -9.46 25.97 4.13
CA ASP A 49 -9.52 24.75 4.92
C ASP A 49 -8.72 24.94 6.22
N ASP A 50 -9.44 25.16 7.32
CA ASP A 50 -8.87 25.39 8.66
C ASP A 50 -7.86 24.29 9.06
N GLU A 51 -8.03 23.06 8.57
CA GLU A 51 -7.11 21.96 8.87
C GLU A 51 -5.77 22.13 8.14
N PHE A 52 -5.79 22.51 6.86
CA PHE A 52 -4.56 22.75 6.09
C PHE A 52 -3.84 24.02 6.54
N ILE A 53 -4.59 25.07 6.91
CA ILE A 53 -4.03 26.30 7.48
C ILE A 53 -3.31 26.00 8.79
N ALA A 54 -3.97 25.30 9.72
CA ALA A 54 -3.38 24.93 11.00
C ALA A 54 -2.15 24.03 10.83
N ARG A 55 -2.14 23.14 9.83
CA ARG A 55 -0.96 22.31 9.49
C ARG A 55 0.20 23.16 8.97
N PHE A 56 -0.07 24.10 8.07
CA PHE A 56 0.94 24.98 7.49
C PHE A 56 1.59 25.89 8.54
N ASP A 57 0.78 26.50 9.41
CA ASP A 57 1.27 27.34 10.51
C ASP A 57 2.10 26.54 11.51
N ARG A 58 1.66 25.34 11.88
CA ARG A 58 2.43 24.48 12.79
C ARG A 58 3.79 24.11 12.19
N GLU A 59 3.84 23.78 10.89
CA GLU A 59 5.06 23.46 10.15
C GLU A 59 6.05 24.63 10.22
N ALA A 60 5.56 25.85 9.97
CA ALA A 60 6.32 27.09 10.08
C ALA A 60 6.89 27.29 11.49
N GLN A 61 6.07 27.15 12.52
CA GLN A 61 6.47 27.35 13.91
C GLN A 61 7.52 26.33 14.38
N SER A 62 7.43 25.08 13.94
CA SER A 62 8.40 24.06 14.36
C SER A 62 9.74 24.26 13.67
N ALA A 63 9.74 24.54 12.37
CA ALA A 63 10.99 24.68 11.62
C ALA A 63 11.70 26.04 11.86
N THR A 64 10.99 27.11 12.24
CA THR A 64 11.61 28.40 12.65
C THR A 64 12.43 28.28 13.94
N SER A 65 12.14 27.29 14.79
CA SER A 65 12.93 27.04 16.01
C SER A 65 14.27 26.32 15.74
N LEU A 66 14.48 25.82 14.53
CA LEU A 66 15.66 25.06 14.14
C LEU A 66 16.66 25.95 13.40
N SER A 67 17.92 25.90 13.83
CA SER A 67 19.03 26.54 13.13
C SER A 67 20.21 25.59 13.10
N HIS A 68 20.50 25.06 11.90
CA HIS A 68 21.56 24.09 11.70
C HIS A 68 22.08 24.18 10.25
N PRO A 69 23.40 24.01 10.01
CA PRO A 69 23.97 24.06 8.65
C PRO A 69 23.32 23.07 7.68
N ASN A 70 22.85 21.91 8.17
CA ASN A 70 22.18 20.89 7.36
C ASN A 70 20.64 20.92 7.40
N ILE A 71 20.04 22.01 7.90
CA ILE A 71 18.58 22.25 7.86
C ILE A 71 18.33 23.49 7.00
N VAL A 72 17.30 23.46 6.16
CA VAL A 72 16.85 24.64 5.42
C VAL A 72 16.30 25.67 6.40
N ASN A 73 16.88 26.87 6.41
CA ASN A 73 16.42 27.92 7.31
C ASN A 73 15.12 28.55 6.81
N ILE A 74 14.19 28.82 7.73
CA ILE A 74 13.02 29.66 7.46
C ILE A 74 13.35 31.10 7.85
N TYR A 75 13.11 32.03 6.94
CA TYR A 75 13.38 33.44 7.13
C TYR A 75 12.15 34.23 7.54
N ASP A 76 10.98 33.87 6.99
CA ASP A 76 9.76 34.66 7.14
C ASP A 76 8.51 33.81 6.91
N VAL A 77 7.38 34.28 7.43
CA VAL A 77 6.05 33.69 7.22
C VAL A 77 5.07 34.84 7.04
N GLY A 78 4.25 34.78 5.99
CA GLY A 78 3.34 35.86 5.64
C GLY A 78 1.98 35.36 5.16
N ASP A 79 1.05 36.30 5.11
CA ASP A 79 -0.31 36.15 4.61
C ASP A 79 -0.65 37.39 3.78
N GLU A 80 -0.83 37.20 2.47
CA GLU A 80 -1.19 38.28 1.54
C GLU A 80 -2.43 37.85 0.76
N GLU A 81 -3.53 38.60 0.87
CA GLU A 81 -4.80 38.29 0.17
C GLU A 81 -5.30 36.83 0.38
N HIS A 82 -5.14 36.28 1.58
CA HIS A 82 -5.45 34.89 1.93
C HIS A 82 -4.51 33.84 1.29
N LEU A 83 -3.36 34.28 0.76
CA LEU A 83 -2.27 33.41 0.33
C LEU A 83 -1.27 33.26 1.47
N LEU A 84 -1.37 32.15 2.20
CA LEU A 84 -0.38 31.78 3.20
C LEU A 84 0.92 31.34 2.52
N TYR A 85 2.03 31.95 2.93
CA TYR A 85 3.33 31.63 2.38
C TYR A 85 4.45 31.62 3.43
N MET A 86 5.51 30.89 3.13
CA MET A 86 6.70 30.76 3.96
C MET A 86 7.93 30.99 3.10
N VAL A 87 8.82 31.85 3.57
CA VAL A 87 10.07 32.19 2.90
C VAL A 87 11.20 31.40 3.54
N MET A 88 11.91 30.63 2.72
CA MET A 88 12.96 29.73 3.16
C MET A 88 14.24 29.92 2.34
N GLU A 89 15.33 29.38 2.87
CA GLU A 89 16.63 29.33 2.20
C GLU A 89 16.53 28.64 0.84
N TYR A 90 16.97 29.33 -0.21
CA TYR A 90 17.09 28.71 -1.53
C TYR A 90 18.40 27.94 -1.62
N VAL A 91 18.30 26.61 -1.68
CA VAL A 91 19.44 25.72 -1.89
C VAL A 91 19.62 25.50 -3.39
N GLU A 92 20.71 26.03 -3.95
CA GLU A 92 21.00 25.88 -5.37
C GLU A 92 21.64 24.53 -5.66
N GLY A 93 20.84 23.58 -6.14
CA GLY A 93 21.30 22.22 -6.41
C GLY A 93 20.18 21.31 -6.88
N MET A 94 20.20 20.06 -6.41
CA MET A 94 19.18 19.04 -6.74
C MET A 94 18.74 18.29 -5.48
N THR A 95 17.62 17.60 -5.56
CA THR A 95 17.19 16.69 -4.49
C THR A 95 18.12 15.47 -4.43
N LEU A 96 18.22 14.84 -3.26
CA LEU A 96 18.98 13.60 -3.11
C LEU A 96 18.38 12.49 -3.98
N LYS A 97 17.07 12.53 -4.26
CA LYS A 97 16.45 11.59 -5.20
C LYS A 97 17.01 11.73 -6.61
N GLU A 98 17.09 12.96 -7.12
CA GLU A 98 17.68 13.24 -8.44
C GLU A 98 19.17 12.88 -8.47
N TYR A 99 19.87 13.09 -7.37
CA TYR A 99 21.28 12.69 -7.23
C TYR A 99 21.44 11.16 -7.30
N ILE A 100 20.65 10.39 -6.55
CA ILE A 100 20.63 8.91 -6.61
C ILE A 100 20.29 8.43 -8.03
N GLN A 101 19.33 9.05 -8.71
CA GLN A 101 18.95 8.67 -10.08
C GLN A 101 20.07 8.91 -11.11
N ARG A 102 20.93 9.91 -10.88
CA ARG A 102 22.02 10.28 -11.80
C ARG A 102 23.31 9.53 -11.53
N PHE A 103 23.61 9.24 -10.26
CA PHE A 103 24.92 8.76 -9.83
C PHE A 103 24.88 7.43 -9.07
N GLY A 104 23.69 6.91 -8.74
CA GLY A 104 23.52 5.67 -8.00
C GLY A 104 23.97 4.43 -8.80
N PRO A 105 24.47 3.37 -8.13
CA PRO A 105 24.73 3.26 -6.68
C PRO A 105 25.88 4.15 -6.20
N ILE A 106 25.73 4.79 -5.04
CA ILE A 106 26.72 5.74 -4.49
C ILE A 106 27.83 4.97 -3.76
N ALA A 107 29.08 5.40 -3.94
CA ALA A 107 30.22 4.79 -3.27
C ALA A 107 30.09 4.89 -1.74
N VAL A 108 30.46 3.82 -1.02
CA VAL A 108 30.30 3.71 0.43
C VAL A 108 30.82 4.92 1.21
N PRO A 109 32.04 5.46 0.95
CA PRO A 109 32.53 6.63 1.70
C PRO A 109 31.68 7.89 1.48
N GLU A 110 31.16 8.08 0.27
CA GLU A 110 30.32 9.22 -0.09
C GLU A 110 28.91 9.06 0.51
N ALA A 111 28.32 7.87 0.43
CA ALA A 111 27.05 7.56 1.07
C ALA A 111 27.10 7.79 2.59
N ILE A 112 28.19 7.39 3.25
CA ILE A 112 28.44 7.66 4.68
C ILE A 112 28.56 9.17 4.94
N SER A 113 29.27 9.92 4.09
CA SER A 113 29.40 11.37 4.23
C SER A 113 28.04 12.07 4.16
N ILE A 114 27.20 11.69 3.19
CA ILE A 114 25.82 12.17 3.04
C ILE A 114 25.00 11.83 4.29
N MET A 115 25.01 10.56 4.72
CA MET A 115 24.25 10.12 5.89
C MET A 115 24.69 10.79 7.19
N LYS A 116 25.98 11.12 7.36
CA LYS A 116 26.47 11.88 8.50
C LYS A 116 25.87 13.29 8.56
N GLN A 117 25.75 13.96 7.42
CA GLN A 117 25.12 15.28 7.35
C GLN A 117 23.61 15.22 7.64
N ILE A 118 22.92 14.21 7.09
CA ILE A 118 21.48 14.00 7.34
C ILE A 118 21.23 13.68 8.82
N THR A 119 21.99 12.75 9.40
CA THR A 119 21.84 12.38 10.83
C THR A 119 22.17 13.54 11.76
N ALA A 120 23.10 14.43 11.41
CA ALA A 120 23.35 15.66 12.17
C ALA A 120 22.13 16.60 12.18
N ALA A 121 21.49 16.80 11.01
CA ALA A 121 20.25 17.59 10.90
C ALA A 121 19.11 16.99 11.74
N ILE A 122 18.82 15.69 11.56
CA ILE A 122 17.72 15.04 12.26
C ILE A 122 17.98 14.96 13.78
N ASN A 123 19.23 14.76 14.20
CA ASN A 123 19.58 14.80 15.63
C ASN A 123 19.29 16.18 16.24
N ASN A 124 19.66 17.27 15.55
CA ASN A 124 19.36 18.62 16.02
C ASN A 124 17.85 18.86 16.17
N ALA A 125 17.04 18.37 15.23
CA ALA A 125 15.58 18.44 15.34
C ALA A 125 15.05 17.60 16.52
N HIS A 126 15.56 16.39 16.71
CA HIS A 126 15.17 15.49 17.80
C HIS A 126 15.52 16.05 19.19
N GLU A 127 16.62 16.80 19.32
CA GLU A 127 17.00 17.51 20.55
C GLU A 127 16.00 18.63 20.90
N HIS A 128 15.38 19.24 19.88
CA HIS A 128 14.29 20.21 20.04
C HIS A 128 12.90 19.56 20.09
N ASN A 129 12.83 18.22 20.25
CA ASN A 129 11.60 17.42 20.28
C ASN A 129 10.74 17.51 19.02
N ILE A 130 11.36 17.82 17.88
CA ILE A 130 10.71 17.79 16.57
C ILE A 130 11.05 16.46 15.90
N VAL A 131 10.03 15.76 15.43
CA VAL A 131 10.15 14.53 14.63
C VAL A 131 9.84 14.90 13.19
N HIS A 132 10.64 14.42 12.22
CA HIS A 132 10.48 14.81 10.82
C HIS A 132 9.31 14.09 10.14
N ARG A 133 9.07 12.81 10.44
CA ARG A 133 7.91 11.98 10.02
C ARG A 133 7.84 11.58 8.55
N ASP A 134 8.44 12.34 7.64
CA ASP A 134 8.47 12.09 6.18
C ASP A 134 9.90 12.18 5.63
N ILE A 135 10.84 11.45 6.22
CA ILE A 135 12.23 11.41 5.73
C ILE A 135 12.27 10.61 4.43
N LYS A 136 12.65 11.28 3.34
CA LYS A 136 12.82 10.69 2.01
C LYS A 136 13.79 11.53 1.17
N PRO A 137 14.44 10.96 0.13
CA PRO A 137 15.43 11.68 -0.66
C PRO A 137 14.89 12.92 -1.41
N GLN A 138 13.57 13.03 -1.59
CA GLN A 138 12.93 14.21 -2.17
C GLN A 138 12.93 15.42 -1.21
N ASN A 139 12.91 15.18 0.10
CA ASN A 139 12.92 16.23 1.15
C ASN A 139 14.36 16.53 1.63
N ILE A 140 15.37 16.05 0.90
CA ILE A 140 16.78 16.25 1.20
C ILE A 140 17.39 16.89 -0.03
N LEU A 141 17.95 18.08 0.12
CA LEU A 141 18.58 18.84 -0.95
C LEU A 141 20.10 18.72 -0.85
N MET A 142 20.77 18.67 -1.99
CA MET A 142 22.22 18.70 -2.11
C MET A 142 22.60 19.89 -2.98
N ASP A 143 23.41 20.80 -2.43
CA ASP A 143 23.95 21.92 -3.20
C ASP A 143 25.13 21.49 -4.11
N LYS A 144 25.64 22.44 -4.90
CA LYS A 144 26.74 22.20 -5.84
C LYS A 144 28.06 21.80 -5.16
N ASP A 145 28.22 22.10 -3.87
CA ASP A 145 29.41 21.80 -3.08
C ASP A 145 29.28 20.47 -2.32
N GLY A 146 28.15 19.78 -2.47
CA GLY A 146 27.88 18.48 -1.83
C GLY A 146 27.36 18.61 -0.39
N GLN A 147 26.93 19.81 0.02
CA GLN A 147 26.34 20.03 1.34
C GLN A 147 24.87 19.63 1.32
N ILE A 148 24.46 18.91 2.36
CA ILE A 148 23.09 18.42 2.52
C ILE A 148 22.27 19.41 3.33
N LYS A 149 21.03 19.67 2.87
CA LYS A 149 20.03 20.50 3.53
C LYS A 149 18.70 19.74 3.60
N VAL A 150 18.24 19.43 4.81
CA VAL A 150 16.94 18.78 5.04
C VAL A 150 15.84 19.85 5.10
N THR A 151 14.73 19.60 4.39
CA THR A 151 13.56 20.47 4.32
C THR A 151 12.29 19.73 4.72
N ASP A 152 11.17 20.44 4.83
CA ASP A 152 9.83 19.86 5.03
C ASP A 152 9.73 19.00 6.31
N PHE A 153 10.09 19.59 7.46
CA PHE A 153 9.87 18.99 8.78
C PHE A 153 8.37 18.86 9.06
N GLY A 154 7.82 17.75 8.58
CA GLY A 154 6.39 17.53 8.44
C GLY A 154 5.67 17.37 9.77
N ILE A 155 4.59 18.15 9.93
CA ILE A 155 3.66 18.03 11.06
C ILE A 155 2.36 17.32 10.67
N ALA A 156 2.29 16.75 9.47
CA ALA A 156 1.16 15.92 9.09
C ALA A 156 1.06 14.66 9.97
N ILE A 157 0.20 14.70 11.00
CA ILE A 157 -0.45 13.50 11.53
C ILE A 157 -1.95 13.73 11.38
N ALA A 158 -2.47 13.15 10.30
CA ALA A 158 -3.60 12.25 10.36
C ALA A 158 -3.50 11.36 9.12
N ILE A 159 -2.70 10.29 9.20
CA ILE A 159 -3.01 9.13 8.36
C ILE A 159 -4.23 8.52 9.02
N SER A 160 -5.41 9.08 8.73
CA SER A 160 -6.64 8.32 8.87
C SER A 160 -6.46 7.08 7.99
N SER A 161 -6.99 5.93 8.42
CA SER A 161 -7.03 4.72 7.60
C SER A 161 -7.65 4.96 6.21
N THR A 162 -8.46 6.02 6.04
CA THR A 162 -8.99 6.53 4.77
C THR A 162 -8.02 7.36 3.92
N ALA A 163 -6.91 7.87 4.45
CA ALA A 163 -5.94 8.66 3.69
C ALA A 163 -5.03 7.78 2.80
N LEU A 164 -4.83 6.50 3.12
CA LEU A 164 -4.13 5.55 2.26
C LEU A 164 -4.93 5.16 1.00
N THR A 165 -6.26 5.35 1.01
CA THR A 165 -7.14 4.95 -0.09
C THR A 165 -7.53 6.10 -1.02
N GLN A 166 -7.23 7.35 -0.66
CA GLN A 166 -7.54 8.53 -1.47
C GLN A 166 -6.27 9.33 -1.82
N THR A 167 -5.97 9.37 -3.12
CA THR A 167 -4.98 10.21 -3.86
C THR A 167 -3.64 9.56 -4.26
N ASN A 168 -3.33 9.69 -5.57
CA ASN A 168 -2.06 9.32 -6.21
C ASN A 168 -0.85 10.17 -5.74
N SER A 169 -1.05 11.18 -4.87
CA SER A 169 0.03 12.04 -4.36
C SER A 169 0.86 11.39 -3.23
N ILE A 170 0.36 10.30 -2.65
CA ILE A 170 1.00 9.56 -1.55
C ILE A 170 1.93 8.44 -2.06
N LEU A 171 1.93 8.17 -3.37
CA LEU A 171 2.71 7.08 -3.99
C LEU A 171 4.22 7.18 -3.72
N GLY A 172 4.76 8.40 -3.53
CA GLY A 172 6.18 8.62 -3.27
C GLY A 172 6.64 8.40 -1.83
N SER A 173 5.75 8.56 -0.83
CA SER A 173 6.12 8.50 0.59
C SER A 173 6.04 7.07 1.18
N VAL A 174 5.22 6.19 0.60
CA VAL A 174 5.02 4.83 1.14
C VAL A 174 6.28 3.97 1.12
N HIS A 175 7.22 4.27 0.23
CA HIS A 175 8.49 3.55 0.09
C HIS A 175 9.49 3.75 1.24
N TYR A 176 9.30 4.78 2.07
CA TYR A 176 10.19 5.09 3.21
C TYR A 176 9.44 4.99 4.54
N LEU A 177 8.21 4.48 4.52
CA LEU A 177 7.31 4.42 5.66
C LEU A 177 7.83 3.44 6.72
N SER A 178 7.80 3.86 7.99
CA SER A 178 8.12 2.94 9.09
C SER A 178 6.99 1.91 9.34
N PRO A 179 7.30 0.72 9.89
CA PRO A 179 6.29 -0.28 10.24
C PRO A 179 5.17 0.28 11.12
N GLU A 180 5.48 1.08 12.13
CA GLU A 180 4.48 1.71 12.99
C GLU A 180 3.56 2.67 12.23
N GLN A 181 4.08 3.45 11.27
CA GLN A 181 3.25 4.30 10.41
C GLN A 181 2.41 3.48 9.42
N ALA A 182 2.95 2.36 8.91
CA ALA A 182 2.20 1.43 8.06
C ALA A 182 1.01 0.76 8.79
N ARG A 183 1.08 0.62 10.13
CA ARG A 183 -0.07 0.19 10.97
C ARG A 183 -1.05 1.33 11.27
N GLY A 184 -0.80 2.55 10.79
CA GLY A 184 -1.56 3.75 11.14
C GLY A 184 -1.17 4.38 12.49
N GLY A 185 -0.06 3.96 13.10
CA GLY A 185 0.49 4.55 14.31
C GLY A 185 1.14 5.91 14.07
N MET A 186 1.35 6.69 15.15
CA MET A 186 2.04 7.99 15.07
C MET A 186 3.54 7.81 14.85
N ALA A 187 4.11 8.63 13.97
CA ALA A 187 5.56 8.69 13.75
C ALA A 187 6.28 9.20 15.01
N THR A 188 7.36 8.52 15.37
CA THR A 188 8.22 8.83 16.51
C THR A 188 9.66 9.09 16.07
N LYS A 189 10.55 9.46 17.00
CA LYS A 189 12.00 9.56 16.74
C LYS A 189 12.58 8.25 16.17
N LYS A 190 12.02 7.09 16.54
CA LYS A 190 12.41 5.77 16.02
C LYS A 190 11.89 5.50 14.60
N SER A 191 10.81 6.15 14.20
CA SER A 191 10.28 6.09 12.84
C SER A 191 11.22 6.80 11.87
N ASP A 192 11.73 7.97 12.26
CA ASP A 192 12.74 8.70 11.48
C ASP A 192 14.02 7.86 11.28
N ILE A 193 14.48 7.15 12.31
CA ILE A 193 15.64 6.23 12.22
C ILE A 193 15.40 5.12 11.19
N TYR A 194 14.18 4.56 11.15
CA TYR A 194 13.83 3.54 10.16
C TYR A 194 13.92 4.10 8.74
N SER A 195 13.29 5.26 8.49
CA SER A 195 13.31 5.92 7.18
C SER A 195 14.74 6.29 6.75
N LEU A 196 15.60 6.72 7.68
CA LEU A 196 17.03 6.93 7.43
C LEU A 196 17.74 5.64 7.00
N GLY A 197 17.37 4.49 7.58
CA GLY A 197 17.86 3.18 7.15
C GLY A 197 17.47 2.84 5.71
N ILE A 198 16.23 3.13 5.31
CA ILE A 198 15.76 2.95 3.92
C ILE A 198 16.50 3.89 2.95
N VAL A 199 16.67 5.16 3.31
CA VAL A 199 17.48 6.12 2.51
C VAL A 199 18.92 5.62 2.36
N PHE A 200 19.51 5.07 3.42
CA PHE A 200 20.88 4.56 3.35
C PHE A 200 20.98 3.31 2.48
N PHE A 201 20.01 2.40 2.56
CA PHE A 201 19.90 1.27 1.64
C PHE A 201 19.86 1.74 0.18
N GLU A 202 19.05 2.75 -0.13
CA GLU A 202 18.91 3.27 -1.49
C GLU A 202 20.18 3.97 -1.98
N LEU A 203 20.88 4.72 -1.13
CA LEU A 203 22.17 5.30 -1.48
C LEU A 203 23.18 4.22 -1.89
N LEU A 204 23.25 3.13 -1.12
CA LEU A 204 24.23 2.06 -1.30
C LEU A 204 23.92 1.15 -2.51
N THR A 205 22.64 0.95 -2.82
CA THR A 205 22.20 -0.03 -3.84
C THR A 205 21.65 0.64 -5.11
N GLY A 206 21.34 1.94 -5.06
CA GLY A 206 20.59 2.66 -6.10
C GLY A 206 19.12 2.22 -6.22
N ARG A 207 18.63 1.36 -5.31
CA ARG A 207 17.32 0.72 -5.38
C ARG A 207 16.61 0.79 -4.04
N LEU A 208 15.28 0.72 -4.05
CA LEU A 208 14.50 0.61 -2.81
C LEU A 208 14.46 -0.86 -2.35
N PRO A 209 14.43 -1.13 -1.03
CA PRO A 209 14.42 -2.49 -0.50
C PRO A 209 13.09 -3.22 -0.79
N PHE A 210 12.00 -2.47 -0.95
CA PHE A 210 10.66 -3.01 -1.21
C PHE A 210 10.02 -2.33 -2.41
N SER A 211 9.64 -3.13 -3.40
CA SER A 211 8.84 -2.75 -4.57
C SER A 211 7.47 -3.45 -4.52
N GLY A 212 6.47 -2.94 -5.24
CA GLY A 212 5.17 -3.59 -5.35
C GLY A 212 4.22 -2.84 -6.26
N HIS A 213 3.18 -3.52 -6.75
CA HIS A 213 2.21 -2.95 -7.70
C HIS A 213 1.18 -2.02 -7.04
N SER A 214 1.13 -1.96 -5.70
CA SER A 214 0.27 -1.04 -4.95
C SER A 214 0.95 -0.48 -3.71
N ALA A 215 0.54 0.72 -3.29
CA ALA A 215 1.02 1.35 -2.05
C ALA A 215 0.81 0.45 -0.81
N VAL A 216 -0.32 -0.26 -0.77
CA VAL A 216 -0.64 -1.23 0.30
C VAL A 216 0.34 -2.40 0.29
N SER A 217 0.69 -2.93 -0.89
CA SER A 217 1.67 -4.02 -0.99
C SER A 217 3.05 -3.63 -0.47
N ILE A 218 3.49 -2.40 -0.74
CA ILE A 218 4.76 -1.86 -0.24
C ILE A 218 4.69 -1.66 1.28
N ALA A 219 3.58 -1.13 1.80
CA ALA A 219 3.37 -0.97 3.24
C ALA A 219 3.37 -2.31 3.98
N LEU A 220 2.74 -3.35 3.41
CA LEU A 220 2.79 -4.72 3.96
C LEU A 220 4.23 -5.28 3.98
N LYS A 221 5.03 -5.04 2.94
CA LYS A 221 6.46 -5.41 2.94
C LYS A 221 7.24 -4.71 4.04
N HIS A 222 6.98 -3.41 4.28
CA HIS A 222 7.57 -2.71 5.42
C HIS A 222 7.20 -3.36 6.76
N LEU A 223 5.99 -3.90 6.90
CA LEU A 223 5.51 -4.57 8.12
C LEU A 223 6.07 -5.98 8.33
N GLN A 224 6.16 -6.78 7.27
CA GLN A 224 6.31 -8.24 7.37
C GLN A 224 7.58 -8.79 6.73
N THR A 225 8.14 -8.11 5.71
CA THR A 225 9.28 -8.62 4.96
C THR A 225 10.57 -8.02 5.50
N ASP A 226 11.53 -8.85 5.89
CA ASP A 226 12.85 -8.36 6.31
C ASP A 226 13.55 -7.55 5.22
N THR A 227 14.33 -6.56 5.63
CA THR A 227 15.10 -5.74 4.68
C THR A 227 16.16 -6.62 4.01
N PRO A 228 16.23 -6.65 2.66
CA PRO A 228 17.26 -7.41 1.94
C PRO A 228 18.67 -7.01 2.34
N SER A 229 19.63 -7.90 2.12
CA SER A 229 21.04 -7.54 2.35
C SER A 229 21.51 -6.57 1.28
N VAL A 230 22.15 -5.47 1.67
CA VAL A 230 22.82 -4.59 0.69
C VAL A 230 23.97 -5.31 -0.02
N LYS A 231 24.54 -6.36 0.59
CA LYS A 231 25.62 -7.17 0.02
C LYS A 231 25.13 -8.14 -1.06
N ASP A 232 23.83 -8.42 -1.13
CA ASP A 232 23.22 -9.15 -2.26
C ASP A 232 23.35 -8.34 -3.56
N PHE A 233 23.43 -7.00 -3.46
CA PHE A 233 23.58 -6.10 -4.61
C PHE A 233 25.04 -5.68 -4.84
N ASN A 234 25.78 -5.44 -3.77
CA ASN A 234 27.20 -5.10 -3.83
C ASN A 234 27.99 -5.80 -2.70
N PRO A 235 28.65 -6.94 -2.99
CA PRO A 235 29.41 -7.70 -2.00
C PRO A 235 30.58 -6.94 -1.36
N ASP A 236 31.07 -5.87 -2.00
CA ASP A 236 32.19 -5.06 -1.50
C ASP A 236 31.79 -4.13 -0.34
N ILE A 237 30.49 -4.03 -0.03
CA ILE A 237 30.01 -3.25 1.12
C ILE A 237 30.47 -3.93 2.42
N PRO A 238 31.19 -3.22 3.32
CA PRO A 238 31.61 -3.77 4.61
C PRO A 238 30.41 -4.18 5.47
N GLN A 239 30.58 -5.24 6.27
CA GLN A 239 29.50 -5.77 7.12
C GLN A 239 29.03 -4.74 8.15
N SER A 240 29.94 -3.92 8.66
CA SER A 240 29.64 -2.77 9.52
C SER A 240 28.68 -1.77 8.90
N VAL A 241 28.75 -1.55 7.58
CA VAL A 241 27.86 -0.63 6.87
C VAL A 241 26.48 -1.26 6.68
N GLU A 242 26.43 -2.54 6.29
CA GLU A 242 25.17 -3.29 6.22
C GLU A 242 24.46 -3.32 7.58
N ASN A 243 25.20 -3.55 8.67
CA ASN A 243 24.62 -3.63 10.00
C ASN A 243 23.93 -2.34 10.44
N ILE A 244 24.42 -1.17 9.99
CA ILE A 244 23.73 0.10 10.22
C ILE A 244 22.37 0.12 9.52
N VAL A 245 22.31 -0.36 8.27
CA VAL A 245 21.05 -0.46 7.54
C VAL A 245 20.09 -1.43 8.25
N LEU A 246 20.53 -2.67 8.52
CA LEU A 246 19.70 -3.71 9.14
C LEU A 246 19.21 -3.31 10.54
N LYS A 247 20.07 -2.70 11.36
CA LYS A 247 19.69 -2.21 12.70
C LYS A 247 18.73 -1.04 12.61
N ALA A 248 18.92 -0.11 11.67
CA ALA A 248 17.98 0.99 11.47
C ALA A 248 16.61 0.49 10.98
N THR A 249 16.58 -0.51 10.11
CA THR A 249 15.34 -1.04 9.50
C THR A 249 14.73 -2.23 10.24
N ALA A 250 15.16 -2.51 11.47
CA ALA A 250 14.54 -3.53 12.32
C ALA A 250 13.03 -3.24 12.50
N LYS A 251 12.19 -4.29 12.41
CA LYS A 251 10.73 -4.12 12.43
C LYS A 251 10.25 -3.57 13.76
N ASP A 252 10.76 -4.14 14.85
CA ASP A 252 10.53 -3.63 16.20
C ASP A 252 11.39 -2.36 16.46
N PRO A 253 10.78 -1.20 16.79
CA PRO A 253 11.49 0.01 17.20
C PRO A 253 12.47 -0.16 18.38
N PHE A 254 12.25 -1.14 19.27
CA PHE A 254 13.14 -1.45 20.39
C PHE A 254 14.49 -2.02 19.94
N HIS A 255 14.52 -2.71 18.80
CA HIS A 255 15.74 -3.26 18.20
C HIS A 255 16.45 -2.28 17.25
N ARG A 256 15.92 -1.07 17.07
CA ARG A 256 16.60 0.01 16.32
C ARG A 256 17.55 0.78 17.22
N PHE A 257 18.42 1.61 16.62
CA PHE A 257 19.22 2.60 17.35
C PHE A 257 18.37 3.40 18.33
N GLN A 258 18.89 3.65 19.53
CA GLN A 258 18.14 4.38 20.56
C GLN A 258 17.94 5.84 20.20
N THR A 259 18.93 6.43 19.54
CA THR A 259 18.92 7.82 19.08
C THR A 259 19.58 7.96 17.72
N VAL A 260 19.25 9.04 16.99
CA VAL A 260 19.93 9.37 15.73
C VAL A 260 21.43 9.64 15.96
N LYS A 261 21.80 10.16 17.14
CA LYS A 261 23.20 10.31 17.56
C LYS A 261 23.98 9.00 17.56
N GLU A 262 23.37 7.92 18.08
CA GLU A 262 23.98 6.57 18.09
C GLU A 262 24.19 6.04 16.65
N MET A 263 23.21 6.25 15.77
CA MET A 263 23.34 5.93 14.35
C MET A 263 24.46 6.74 13.69
N GLY A 264 24.54 8.04 13.97
CA GLY A 264 25.60 8.93 13.49
C GLY A 264 27.00 8.52 13.94
N GLN A 265 27.15 8.07 15.19
CA GLN A 265 28.40 7.50 15.70
C GLN A 265 28.78 6.21 14.97
N SER A 266 27.81 5.33 14.73
CA SER A 266 28.03 4.09 13.99
C SER A 266 28.50 4.37 12.55
N LEU A 267 27.96 5.39 11.89
CA LEU A 267 28.43 5.83 10.56
C LEU A 267 29.88 6.33 10.56
N VAL A 268 30.31 7.01 11.63
CA VAL A 268 31.71 7.45 11.78
C VAL A 268 32.67 6.26 11.91
N GLU A 269 32.24 5.23 12.63
CA GLU A 269 33.06 4.05 12.91
C GLU A 269 32.95 2.95 11.83
N ALA A 270 32.03 3.10 10.87
CA ALA A 270 31.68 2.06 9.90
C ALA A 270 32.88 1.61 9.05
N LEU A 271 33.81 2.50 8.74
CA LEU A 271 35.00 2.19 7.93
C LEU A 271 36.26 1.89 8.78
N ASN A 272 36.11 1.72 10.11
CA ASN A 272 37.22 1.31 10.94
C ASN A 272 37.64 -0.13 10.59
N PRO A 273 38.93 -0.40 10.30
CA PRO A 273 39.39 -1.73 9.90
C PRO A 273 38.98 -2.86 10.85
N ASN A 274 38.89 -2.58 12.15
CA ASN A 274 38.53 -3.56 13.18
C ASN A 274 37.03 -3.93 13.19
N LYS A 275 36.18 -3.23 12.44
CA LYS A 275 34.73 -3.45 12.38
C LYS A 275 34.24 -3.92 11.02
N MET A 276 35.06 -3.88 9.98
CA MET A 276 34.62 -4.16 8.60
C MET A 276 34.02 -5.56 8.43
N ASP A 277 34.52 -6.53 9.20
CA ASP A 277 34.11 -7.94 9.19
C ASP A 277 33.36 -8.37 10.48
N GLU A 278 32.66 -7.43 11.13
CA GLU A 278 31.82 -7.77 12.29
C GLU A 278 30.69 -8.75 11.91
N GLU A 279 30.13 -9.47 12.88
CA GLU A 279 29.03 -10.39 12.59
C GLU A 279 27.79 -9.64 12.07
N LYS A 280 27.04 -10.27 11.14
CA LYS A 280 25.81 -9.68 10.60
C LYS A 280 24.80 -9.44 11.73
N TYR A 281 24.26 -8.22 11.79
CA TYR A 281 23.24 -7.88 12.76
C TYR A 281 21.95 -8.66 12.50
N THR A 282 21.54 -9.44 13.49
CA THR A 282 20.23 -10.10 13.55
C THR A 282 19.53 -9.65 14.83
N PRO A 283 18.30 -9.11 14.77
CA PRO A 283 17.54 -8.79 15.96
C PRO A 283 17.41 -10.01 16.89
N PRO A 284 17.48 -9.85 18.22
CA PRO A 284 17.26 -10.96 19.14
C PRO A 284 15.87 -11.57 18.93
N GLN A 285 15.79 -12.89 18.81
CA GLN A 285 14.50 -13.59 18.81
C GLN A 285 14.02 -13.69 20.26
N GLU A 286 12.96 -12.95 20.62
CA GLU A 286 12.32 -13.10 21.92
C GLU A 286 11.60 -14.45 21.98
N VAL A 287 12.04 -15.32 22.90
CA VAL A 287 11.42 -16.62 23.17
C VAL A 287 10.02 -16.38 23.74
N GLY A 288 8.98 -16.56 22.92
CA GLY A 288 7.58 -16.38 23.33
C GLY A 288 6.72 -15.55 22.39
N GLU A 289 7.29 -14.93 21.35
CA GLU A 289 6.52 -14.20 20.31
C GLU A 289 6.41 -14.94 18.97
N GLU A 290 6.76 -16.23 18.93
CA GLU A 290 6.24 -17.13 17.90
C GLU A 290 4.77 -17.41 18.20
N THR A 291 3.87 -16.44 17.92
CA THR A 291 2.44 -16.57 17.56
C THR A 291 1.71 -15.24 17.86
N LYS A 292 1.97 -14.21 17.05
CA LYS A 292 0.93 -13.25 16.67
C LYS A 292 0.94 -13.10 15.16
N ALA A 293 0.57 -14.21 14.49
CA ALA A 293 0.13 -14.16 13.12
C ALA A 293 -1.10 -13.24 13.06
N ILE A 294 -0.95 -12.06 12.47
CA ILE A 294 -2.07 -11.32 11.89
C ILE A 294 -2.63 -12.25 10.79
N PRO A 295 -3.95 -12.48 10.71
CA PRO A 295 -4.48 -13.50 9.82
C PRO A 295 -4.17 -13.14 8.37
N ILE A 296 -3.76 -14.17 7.68
CA ILE A 296 -3.47 -14.25 6.26
C ILE A 296 -4.79 -14.02 5.51
N ILE A 297 -4.86 -13.00 4.65
CA ILE A 297 -5.78 -13.02 3.50
C ILE A 297 -4.97 -13.58 2.34
N THR A 298 -4.96 -14.90 2.24
CA THR A 298 -4.58 -15.62 1.03
C THR A 298 -5.81 -15.64 0.16
N ASP A 299 -5.75 -14.92 -0.95
CA ASP A 299 -6.06 -15.47 -2.26
C ASP A 299 -5.32 -14.62 -3.29
N ILE A 300 -4.05 -14.95 -3.52
CA ILE A 300 -3.32 -14.57 -4.74
C ILE A 300 -2.64 -15.85 -5.24
N PRO A 301 -2.85 -16.25 -6.50
CA PRO A 301 -2.26 -17.47 -7.04
C PRO A 301 -0.73 -17.39 -7.01
N GLN A 302 -0.11 -18.45 -6.51
CA GLN A 302 1.33 -18.66 -6.68
C GLN A 302 1.65 -18.89 -8.15
N THR A 303 2.28 -17.92 -8.81
CA THR A 303 3.10 -18.17 -9.99
C THR A 303 4.56 -18.10 -9.58
N ASN A 304 5.18 -19.28 -9.47
CA ASN A 304 6.62 -19.43 -9.54
C ASN A 304 7.09 -18.90 -10.90
N ASN A 305 7.64 -17.70 -10.93
CA ASN A 305 8.65 -17.30 -11.89
C ASN A 305 9.65 -16.41 -11.14
N LEU A 306 10.86 -16.94 -11.01
CA LEU A 306 12.05 -16.11 -10.89
C LEU A 306 12.12 -15.25 -12.16
N ASP A 307 12.61 -14.03 -12.04
CA ASP A 307 12.83 -13.04 -13.11
C ASP A 307 11.74 -11.95 -13.22
N ASP A 308 11.54 -11.15 -12.15
CA ASP A 308 11.00 -9.79 -12.29
C ASP A 308 12.17 -8.80 -12.28
N GLU A 309 12.66 -8.50 -13.48
CA GLU A 309 13.72 -7.56 -13.72
C GLU A 309 13.34 -6.15 -13.22
N THR A 310 14.21 -5.63 -12.37
CA THR A 310 14.17 -4.25 -11.88
C THR A 310 14.34 -3.28 -13.06
N ILE A 311 13.52 -2.22 -13.11
CA ILE A 311 13.64 -1.13 -14.10
C ILE A 311 15.07 -0.59 -14.08
N VAL A 312 15.81 -0.85 -15.16
CA VAL A 312 17.16 -0.34 -15.40
C VAL A 312 17.05 1.02 -16.06
N HIS A 313 17.53 2.08 -15.41
CA HIS A 313 17.81 3.34 -16.09
C HIS A 313 19.19 3.27 -16.74
N GLN A 314 19.25 2.85 -18.01
CA GLN A 314 20.42 3.10 -18.85
C GLN A 314 20.34 4.51 -19.44
N THR A 315 21.36 5.32 -19.18
CA THR A 315 21.58 6.60 -19.86
C THR A 315 22.68 6.43 -20.90
N ASP A 316 22.30 6.10 -22.14
CA ASP A 316 23.21 6.23 -23.28
C ASP A 316 23.13 7.66 -23.82
N LYS A 317 24.14 8.46 -23.46
CA LYS A 317 24.49 9.68 -24.18
C LYS A 317 25.44 9.32 -25.31
N GLN A 318 25.02 9.56 -26.55
CA GLN A 318 25.96 9.83 -27.64
C GLN A 318 25.83 11.25 -28.14
N THR A 319 26.95 11.96 -27.96
CA THR A 319 27.31 13.28 -28.44
C THR A 319 27.58 13.25 -29.95
N ILE A 320 27.10 14.26 -30.68
CA ILE A 320 27.70 14.64 -31.97
C ILE A 320 28.12 16.11 -31.88
N ASN A 321 29.42 16.31 -32.05
CA ASN A 321 30.14 17.55 -32.02
C ASN A 321 29.81 18.44 -33.23
N ILE A 322 29.69 19.73 -32.94
CA ILE A 322 29.81 20.82 -33.91
C ILE A 322 31.29 20.97 -34.25
N THR A 323 31.62 20.99 -35.54
CA THR A 323 32.90 21.51 -36.02
C THR A 323 32.66 22.58 -37.07
N ASP A 324 33.10 23.79 -36.72
CA ASP A 324 33.46 24.87 -37.63
C ASP A 324 34.49 24.39 -38.66
N ASP A 325 34.38 24.87 -39.90
CA ASP A 325 35.58 25.16 -40.66
C ASP A 325 35.47 26.42 -41.52
N LYS A 326 36.57 27.17 -41.49
CA LYS A 326 36.78 28.52 -42.02
C LYS A 326 37.07 28.51 -43.52
N LYS A 327 36.69 29.60 -44.21
CA LYS A 327 37.53 30.35 -45.19
C LYS A 327 36.79 31.62 -45.64
N GLN A 328 37.12 32.79 -45.08
CA GLN A 328 38.13 33.76 -45.52
C GLN A 328 37.88 34.47 -46.88
N THR A 329 37.54 35.77 -46.75
CA THR A 329 38.11 36.98 -47.44
C THR A 329 38.02 37.11 -48.97
N ASN A 330 37.86 38.28 -49.61
CA ASN A 330 37.88 39.69 -49.22
C ASN A 330 37.28 40.57 -50.37
N LYS A 331 36.64 41.68 -49.99
CA LYS A 331 36.65 43.07 -50.54
C LYS A 331 36.89 43.28 -52.07
N GLN A 332 36.20 44.18 -52.80
CA GLN A 332 36.27 45.64 -52.63
C GLN A 332 35.39 46.38 -53.68
N GLN A 333 35.17 47.67 -53.43
CA GLN A 333 34.17 48.60 -53.96
C GLN A 333 34.52 49.30 -55.30
N ASN A 334 33.44 49.73 -55.99
CA ASN A 334 33.18 51.00 -56.71
C ASN A 334 34.27 51.73 -57.54
N LYS A 335 33.94 52.09 -58.80
CA LYS A 335 33.62 53.47 -59.27
C LYS A 335 33.48 53.63 -60.81
N VAL A 336 32.34 54.21 -61.23
CA VAL A 336 32.14 55.40 -62.10
C VAL A 336 32.91 55.55 -63.44
N SER A 337 32.19 55.61 -64.58
CA SER A 337 32.00 56.82 -65.43
C SER A 337 31.74 56.58 -66.94
N ASN A 338 30.59 57.14 -67.39
CA ASN A 338 30.29 57.93 -68.60
C ASN A 338 31.08 57.85 -69.95
N LYS A 339 30.25 57.80 -71.02
CA LYS A 339 30.21 58.62 -72.27
C LYS A 339 31.00 58.23 -73.56
N LYS A 340 30.18 58.03 -74.62
CA LYS A 340 30.25 58.57 -76.02
C LYS A 340 31.38 58.04 -76.93
N LYS A 341 31.30 57.92 -78.28
CA LYS A 341 30.35 58.26 -79.36
C LYS A 341 30.87 57.64 -80.69
N LYS A 342 29.95 57.15 -81.54
CA LYS A 342 29.84 57.26 -83.03
C LYS A 342 31.06 57.03 -83.96
N LYS A 343 30.88 56.24 -85.04
CA LYS A 343 30.52 56.70 -86.42
C LYS A 343 30.34 55.54 -87.45
N ASN A 344 29.33 55.73 -88.33
CA ASN A 344 28.87 54.97 -89.53
C ASN A 344 29.90 54.96 -90.71
N PRO A 345 29.64 54.53 -92.00
CA PRO A 345 28.36 54.28 -92.70
C PRO A 345 28.25 53.32 -93.94
N LYS A 346 27.03 53.31 -94.53
CA LYS A 346 26.60 53.05 -95.95
C LYS A 346 26.08 51.62 -96.24
N LYS A 347 24.97 51.37 -96.97
CA LYS A 347 24.15 52.16 -97.93
C LYS A 347 22.79 51.45 -98.24
N LYS A 348 21.80 52.24 -98.69
CA LYS A 348 20.60 51.94 -99.55
C LYS A 348 19.56 50.90 -99.06
N ARG A 349 18.37 51.33 -98.61
CA ARG A 349 17.12 51.68 -99.35
C ARG A 349 16.51 50.52 -100.16
N TRP A 350 15.48 49.86 -99.61
CA TRP A 350 14.07 49.93 -100.03
C TRP A 350 13.21 49.06 -99.08
N ARG A 351 11.88 49.22 -99.07
CA ARG A 351 10.85 48.45 -98.33
C ARG A 351 10.34 49.06 -97.01
N TRP A 352 9.72 50.23 -97.11
CA TRP A 352 8.91 50.84 -96.02
C TRP A 352 7.51 50.21 -95.84
N ILE A 353 7.16 49.16 -96.58
CA ILE A 353 5.85 48.49 -96.49
C ILE A 353 5.92 47.22 -95.62
N PHE A 354 7.08 46.56 -95.54
CA PHE A 354 7.24 45.39 -94.67
C PHE A 354 7.42 45.77 -93.19
N THR A 355 8.00 46.93 -92.88
CA THR A 355 8.25 47.38 -91.50
C THR A 355 6.99 47.72 -90.71
N ILE A 356 5.96 48.29 -91.34
CA ILE A 356 4.69 48.58 -90.65
C ILE A 356 3.93 47.28 -90.37
N LEU A 357 3.93 46.34 -91.33
CA LEU A 357 3.31 45.02 -91.15
C LEU A 357 4.08 44.16 -90.14
N THR A 358 5.42 44.16 -90.15
CA THR A 358 6.20 43.41 -89.16
C THR A 358 6.21 44.07 -87.79
N ILE A 359 6.08 45.40 -87.67
CA ILE A 359 5.91 46.08 -86.36
C ILE A 359 4.50 45.86 -85.82
N LEU A 360 3.46 45.82 -86.66
CA LEU A 360 2.11 45.41 -86.25
C LEU A 360 2.02 43.91 -85.94
N LEU A 361 2.78 43.06 -86.64
CA LEU A 361 2.87 41.63 -86.36
C LEU A 361 3.72 41.38 -85.10
N LEU A 362 4.85 42.08 -84.90
CA LEU A 362 5.64 42.02 -83.67
C LEU A 362 4.93 42.66 -82.49
N SER A 363 4.16 43.75 -82.67
CA SER A 363 3.33 44.33 -81.61
C SER A 363 2.08 43.48 -81.38
N GLY A 364 1.55 42.80 -82.40
CA GLY A 364 0.45 41.85 -82.30
C GLY A 364 0.88 40.55 -81.62
N ILE A 365 2.07 40.03 -81.92
CA ILE A 365 2.71 38.89 -81.24
C ILE A 365 3.12 39.29 -79.83
N ALA A 366 3.75 40.45 -79.63
CA ALA A 366 4.05 40.97 -78.30
C ALA A 366 2.76 41.23 -77.52
N ALA A 367 1.69 41.73 -78.13
CA ALA A 367 0.37 41.83 -77.49
C ALA A 367 -0.22 40.45 -77.17
N LEU A 368 -0.03 39.44 -78.04
CA LEU A 368 -0.46 38.07 -77.80
C LEU A 368 0.27 37.41 -76.61
N PHE A 369 1.49 37.85 -76.29
CA PHE A 369 2.28 37.36 -75.15
C PHE A 369 2.24 38.30 -73.91
N ILE A 370 2.03 39.61 -74.08
CA ILE A 370 2.01 40.62 -73.02
C ILE A 370 0.60 40.83 -72.46
N ILE A 371 -0.45 40.77 -73.28
CA ILE A 371 -1.83 40.95 -72.81
C ILE A 371 -2.25 39.81 -71.86
N PRO A 372 -1.99 38.52 -72.12
CA PRO A 372 -2.30 37.47 -71.15
C PRO A 372 -1.52 37.61 -69.83
N ALA A 373 -0.27 38.10 -69.89
CA ALA A 373 0.58 38.30 -68.72
C ALA A 373 0.13 39.49 -67.83
N ILE A 374 -0.64 40.43 -68.37
CA ILE A 374 -1.25 41.54 -67.60
C ILE A 374 -2.60 41.12 -66.98
N PHE A 375 -3.23 40.05 -67.49
CA PHE A 375 -4.51 39.52 -67.02
C PHE A 375 -4.40 38.25 -66.14
N GLN A 376 -3.19 37.76 -65.82
CA GLN A 376 -3.04 36.70 -64.83
C GLN A 376 -3.11 37.29 -63.40
N PRO A 377 -3.90 36.69 -62.49
CA PRO A 377 -3.97 37.15 -61.10
C PRO A 377 -2.57 37.07 -60.49
N LYS A 378 -2.23 38.04 -59.62
CA LYS A 378 -0.89 38.05 -59.04
C LYS A 378 -0.74 36.87 -58.09
N ASP A 379 0.50 36.50 -57.86
CA ASP A 379 0.85 35.49 -56.89
C ASP A 379 0.90 36.12 -55.49
N VAL A 380 0.25 35.46 -54.52
CA VAL A 380 0.16 35.84 -53.11
C VAL A 380 0.64 34.69 -52.24
N VAL A 381 1.33 35.02 -51.16
CA VAL A 381 1.77 34.03 -50.16
C VAL A 381 0.67 33.88 -49.11
N ILE A 382 0.31 32.64 -48.79
CA ILE A 382 -0.68 32.34 -47.75
C ILE A 382 -0.10 32.73 -46.39
N PRO A 383 -0.71 33.68 -45.66
CA PRO A 383 -0.29 34.04 -44.31
C PRO A 383 -0.54 32.87 -43.34
N ASP A 384 0.28 32.79 -42.29
CA ASP A 384 0.06 31.84 -41.22
C ASP A 384 -0.99 32.39 -40.24
N VAL A 385 -2.12 31.69 -40.18
CA VAL A 385 -3.28 32.04 -39.34
C VAL A 385 -3.57 30.94 -38.31
N THR A 386 -2.63 30.01 -38.09
CA THR A 386 -2.78 29.00 -37.05
C THR A 386 -2.86 29.65 -35.66
N GLY A 387 -3.83 29.22 -34.86
CA GLY A 387 -4.09 29.80 -33.53
C GLY A 387 -4.89 31.10 -33.55
N TYR A 388 -5.36 31.57 -34.70
CA TYR A 388 -6.31 32.69 -34.78
C TYR A 388 -7.73 32.17 -34.60
N THR A 389 -8.66 33.05 -34.24
CA THR A 389 -10.09 32.78 -34.42
C THR A 389 -10.43 32.74 -35.91
N TYR A 390 -11.54 32.10 -36.30
CA TYR A 390 -11.96 32.08 -37.71
C TYR A 390 -12.15 33.48 -38.30
N GLU A 391 -12.68 34.41 -37.49
CA GLU A 391 -12.92 35.81 -37.88
C GLU A 391 -11.62 36.55 -38.17
N GLU A 392 -10.61 36.42 -37.29
CA GLU A 392 -9.27 36.99 -37.49
C GLU A 392 -8.54 36.36 -38.69
N ALA A 393 -8.72 35.05 -38.89
CA ALA A 393 -8.14 34.33 -40.02
C ALA A 393 -8.73 34.80 -41.36
N ILE A 394 -10.05 35.03 -41.43
CA ILE A 394 -10.69 35.62 -42.61
C ILE A 394 -10.12 37.00 -42.89
N GLU A 395 -10.06 37.89 -41.89
CA GLU A 395 -9.56 39.25 -42.08
C GLU A 395 -8.13 39.25 -42.64
N GLU A 396 -7.27 38.36 -42.17
CA GLU A 396 -5.88 38.27 -42.62
C GLU A 396 -5.73 37.66 -44.01
N LEU A 397 -6.57 36.68 -44.36
CA LEU A 397 -6.64 36.09 -45.69
C LEU A 397 -7.21 37.08 -46.71
N GLU A 398 -8.25 37.84 -46.35
CA GLU A 398 -8.85 38.88 -47.20
C GLU A 398 -7.90 40.05 -47.47
N LYS A 399 -7.09 40.47 -46.47
CA LYS A 399 -6.02 41.47 -46.69
C LYS A 399 -5.01 41.03 -47.76
N SER A 400 -4.87 39.73 -47.94
CA SER A 400 -4.01 39.11 -48.96
C SER A 400 -4.75 38.82 -50.27
N ASN A 401 -6.01 39.25 -50.42
CA ASN A 401 -6.90 38.92 -51.55
C ASN A 401 -7.09 37.40 -51.74
N LEU A 402 -7.21 36.64 -50.65
CA LEU A 402 -7.53 35.21 -50.65
C LEU A 402 -8.95 34.99 -50.11
N GLN A 403 -9.63 33.95 -50.60
CA GLN A 403 -10.99 33.61 -50.17
C GLN A 403 -10.91 32.52 -49.10
N ALA A 404 -11.56 32.71 -47.95
CA ALA A 404 -11.56 31.74 -46.87
C ALA A 404 -12.82 30.85 -46.92
N GLU A 405 -12.64 29.53 -46.79
CA GLU A 405 -13.72 28.57 -46.63
C GLU A 405 -13.57 27.86 -45.28
N GLN A 406 -14.63 27.78 -44.47
CA GLN A 406 -14.57 27.13 -43.16
C GLN A 406 -14.83 25.62 -43.26
N GLU A 407 -13.98 24.82 -42.62
CA GLU A 407 -14.28 23.43 -42.28
C GLU A 407 -13.99 23.17 -40.81
N PHE A 408 -14.73 22.25 -40.21
CA PHE A 408 -14.59 21.87 -38.81
C PHE A 408 -13.78 20.58 -38.67
N THR A 409 -12.92 20.50 -37.65
CA THR A 409 -12.13 19.31 -37.36
C THR A 409 -11.85 19.17 -35.86
N HIS A 410 -11.76 17.96 -35.34
CA HIS A 410 -11.35 17.74 -33.96
C HIS A 410 -9.83 17.94 -33.79
N SER A 411 -9.44 18.51 -32.66
CA SER A 411 -8.03 18.70 -32.31
C SER A 411 -7.81 18.47 -30.82
N GLU A 412 -6.75 17.72 -30.51
CA GLU A 412 -6.30 17.49 -29.13
C GLU A 412 -5.53 18.70 -28.55
N ASP A 413 -4.93 19.50 -29.44
CA ASP A 413 -3.96 20.54 -29.07
C ASP A 413 -4.51 21.97 -29.23
N VAL A 414 -5.60 22.14 -29.99
CA VAL A 414 -6.15 23.45 -30.35
C VAL A 414 -7.55 23.61 -29.76
N GLU A 415 -7.75 24.69 -28.99
CA GLU A 415 -9.03 25.03 -28.37
C GLU A 415 -10.15 25.21 -29.41
N GLU A 416 -11.39 24.89 -29.01
CA GLU A 416 -12.58 25.06 -29.84
C GLU A 416 -12.71 26.49 -30.37
N GLY A 417 -12.99 26.65 -31.66
CA GLY A 417 -13.14 27.95 -32.32
C GLY A 417 -11.84 28.55 -32.88
N TYR A 418 -10.69 27.95 -32.62
CA TYR A 418 -9.40 28.39 -33.17
C TYR A 418 -8.98 27.57 -34.40
N VAL A 419 -8.20 28.20 -35.28
CA VAL A 419 -7.70 27.58 -36.51
C VAL A 419 -6.59 26.58 -36.20
N VAL A 420 -6.83 25.32 -36.58
CA VAL A 420 -5.86 24.22 -36.49
C VAL A 420 -4.83 24.30 -37.60
N LYS A 421 -5.31 24.45 -38.84
CA LYS A 421 -4.48 24.47 -40.06
C LYS A 421 -5.25 25.07 -41.23
N THR A 422 -4.54 25.42 -42.30
CA THR A 422 -5.12 25.81 -43.58
C THR A 422 -4.72 24.86 -44.70
N ASN A 423 -5.55 24.76 -45.74
CA ASN A 423 -5.22 24.07 -46.98
C ASN A 423 -5.51 24.99 -48.18
N PRO A 424 -4.51 25.40 -48.97
CA PRO A 424 -3.10 25.01 -48.88
C PRO A 424 -2.37 25.56 -47.64
N ASN A 425 -1.32 24.87 -47.18
CA ASN A 425 -0.57 25.23 -45.96
C ASN A 425 0.06 26.64 -46.03
N PRO A 426 0.29 27.30 -44.88
CA PRO A 426 0.94 28.61 -44.80
C PRO A 426 2.30 28.67 -45.52
N GLY A 427 2.64 29.85 -46.06
CA GLY A 427 3.89 30.09 -46.80
C GLY A 427 3.90 29.58 -48.25
N ARG A 428 2.86 28.84 -48.69
CA ARG A 428 2.67 28.51 -50.11
C ARG A 428 2.28 29.76 -50.90
N THR A 429 2.69 29.79 -52.16
CA THR A 429 2.27 30.81 -53.13
C THR A 429 1.09 30.30 -53.95
N VAL A 430 0.01 31.07 -53.96
CA VAL A 430 -1.21 30.81 -54.73
C VAL A 430 -1.60 32.07 -55.51
N LYS A 431 -2.56 31.97 -56.42
CA LYS A 431 -3.05 33.15 -57.16
C LYS A 431 -4.00 33.96 -56.27
N GLU A 432 -4.04 35.27 -56.45
CA GLU A 432 -5.12 36.11 -55.91
C GLU A 432 -6.49 35.48 -56.24
N GLU A 433 -7.44 35.62 -55.31
CA GLU A 433 -8.79 35.02 -55.34
C GLU A 433 -8.83 33.49 -55.21
N SER A 434 -7.70 32.83 -54.88
CA SER A 434 -7.72 31.39 -54.58
C SER A 434 -8.42 31.12 -53.25
N ALA A 435 -9.21 30.05 -53.20
CA ALA A 435 -9.81 29.55 -51.98
C ALA A 435 -8.76 28.89 -51.07
N VAL A 436 -8.83 29.20 -49.78
CA VAL A 436 -8.04 28.60 -48.70
C VAL A 436 -9.03 28.04 -47.69
N THR A 437 -9.05 26.72 -47.53
CA THR A 437 -9.86 26.05 -46.51
C THR A 437 -9.19 26.24 -45.15
N VAL A 438 -9.91 26.80 -44.20
CA VAL A 438 -9.51 27.04 -42.82
C VAL A 438 -10.17 26.00 -41.95
N PHE A 439 -9.36 25.10 -41.37
CA PHE A 439 -9.83 24.07 -40.46
C PHE A 439 -9.91 24.63 -39.04
N VAL A 440 -11.12 24.78 -38.51
CA VAL A 440 -11.42 25.30 -37.18
C VAL A 440 -11.65 24.14 -36.23
N SER A 441 -11.06 24.21 -35.05
CA SER A 441 -11.18 23.17 -34.03
C SER A 441 -12.59 23.11 -33.47
N GLU A 442 -13.17 21.92 -33.38
CA GLU A 442 -14.37 21.62 -32.57
C GLU A 442 -14.00 21.13 -31.16
N GLY A 443 -12.72 21.29 -30.77
CA GLY A 443 -12.18 20.72 -29.54
C GLY A 443 -11.94 19.21 -29.66
N LYS A 444 -11.76 18.56 -28.49
CA LYS A 444 -11.45 17.13 -28.38
C LYS A 444 -12.67 16.27 -28.73
N GLU A 445 -12.41 15.10 -29.32
CA GLU A 445 -13.45 14.16 -29.69
C GLU A 445 -14.17 13.62 -28.44
N LYS A 446 -15.51 13.71 -28.43
CA LYS A 446 -16.36 13.23 -27.34
C LYS A 446 -16.95 11.87 -27.71
N ALA A 447 -16.91 10.93 -26.77
CA ALA A 447 -17.57 9.63 -26.86
C ALA A 447 -18.73 9.55 -25.88
N LYS A 448 -19.74 8.76 -26.22
CA LYS A 448 -20.86 8.49 -25.32
C LYS A 448 -20.50 7.36 -24.36
N MET A 449 -20.75 7.55 -23.06
CA MET A 449 -20.54 6.52 -22.05
C MET A 449 -21.71 5.52 -22.01
N ASP A 450 -21.42 4.22 -22.07
CA ASP A 450 -22.42 3.15 -21.93
C ASP A 450 -22.77 2.87 -20.45
N ASP A 451 -23.81 2.05 -20.21
CA ASP A 451 -24.18 1.54 -18.89
C ASP A 451 -23.58 0.15 -18.69
N TYR A 452 -22.71 0.01 -17.69
CA TYR A 452 -21.99 -1.24 -17.41
C TYR A 452 -22.46 -1.94 -16.12
N VAL A 453 -23.54 -1.48 -15.48
CA VAL A 453 -24.07 -2.14 -14.28
C VAL A 453 -24.49 -3.58 -14.58
N GLY A 454 -24.07 -4.51 -13.73
CA GLY A 454 -24.28 -5.96 -13.87
C GLY A 454 -23.27 -6.67 -14.79
N SER A 455 -22.31 -5.94 -15.37
CA SER A 455 -21.25 -6.52 -16.21
C SER A 455 -20.02 -6.90 -15.38
N ASP A 456 -19.16 -7.75 -15.94
CA ASP A 456 -17.86 -8.06 -15.35
C ASP A 456 -16.89 -6.88 -15.50
N TYR A 457 -16.31 -6.42 -14.39
CA TYR A 457 -15.41 -5.28 -14.39
C TYR A 457 -14.14 -5.51 -15.21
N GLY A 458 -13.60 -6.73 -15.22
CA GLY A 458 -12.39 -7.05 -15.99
C GLY A 458 -12.60 -6.84 -17.48
N ALA A 459 -13.69 -7.40 -18.02
CA ALA A 459 -14.07 -7.23 -19.42
C ALA A 459 -14.38 -5.77 -19.78
N VAL A 460 -15.12 -5.07 -18.92
CA VAL A 460 -15.49 -3.65 -19.14
C VAL A 460 -14.27 -2.74 -19.10
N LYS A 461 -13.32 -3.02 -18.21
CA LYS A 461 -12.07 -2.25 -18.11
C LYS A 461 -11.28 -2.36 -19.40
N GLU A 462 -11.08 -3.58 -19.93
CA GLU A 462 -10.36 -3.80 -21.18
C GLU A 462 -11.06 -3.12 -22.37
N GLU A 463 -12.40 -3.19 -22.43
CA GLU A 463 -13.19 -2.50 -23.45
C GLU A 463 -13.00 -0.98 -23.41
N LEU A 464 -13.07 -0.37 -22.22
CA LEU A 464 -12.91 1.06 -22.04
C LEU A 464 -11.48 1.54 -22.30
N GLU A 465 -10.47 0.80 -21.85
CA GLU A 465 -9.07 1.12 -22.17
C GLU A 465 -8.82 1.05 -23.69
N GLY A 466 -9.44 0.09 -24.38
CA GLY A 466 -9.45 0.01 -25.84
C GLY A 466 -10.15 1.18 -26.54
N LYS A 467 -11.15 1.82 -25.90
CA LYS A 467 -11.81 3.06 -26.37
C LYS A 467 -11.04 4.34 -26.01
N GLY A 468 -9.84 4.23 -25.43
CA GLY A 468 -8.97 5.37 -25.12
C GLY A 468 -9.15 5.98 -23.73
N TYR A 469 -9.91 5.34 -22.84
CA TYR A 469 -10.03 5.78 -21.45
C TYR A 469 -8.78 5.38 -20.66
N GLN A 470 -8.08 6.37 -20.07
CA GLN A 470 -6.81 6.13 -19.38
C GLN A 470 -6.97 5.85 -17.88
N GLU A 471 -8.11 6.22 -17.28
CA GLU A 471 -8.34 6.11 -15.85
C GLU A 471 -9.64 5.34 -15.53
N VAL A 472 -9.61 4.01 -15.70
CA VAL A 472 -10.72 3.12 -15.30
C VAL A 472 -10.42 2.49 -13.95
N ARG A 473 -11.17 2.87 -12.90
CA ARG A 473 -10.98 2.41 -11.52
C ARG A 473 -12.23 1.71 -10.99
N SER A 474 -12.05 0.90 -9.96
CA SER A 474 -13.16 0.33 -9.19
C SER A 474 -12.92 0.47 -7.69
N TYR A 475 -13.98 0.31 -6.92
CA TYR A 475 -13.94 0.13 -5.48
C TYR A 475 -14.84 -1.04 -5.09
N GLU A 476 -14.39 -1.80 -4.11
CA GLU A 476 -15.05 -3.03 -3.70
C GLU A 476 -16.14 -2.75 -2.67
N LYS A 477 -17.22 -3.51 -2.78
CA LYS A 477 -18.31 -3.52 -1.81
C LYS A 477 -18.85 -4.93 -1.66
N HIS A 478 -19.09 -5.33 -0.41
CA HIS A 478 -19.71 -6.62 -0.13
C HIS A 478 -21.14 -6.65 -0.66
N SER A 479 -21.48 -7.73 -1.35
CA SER A 479 -22.83 -7.95 -1.87
C SER A 479 -23.09 -9.44 -2.10
N ASP A 480 -24.34 -9.79 -2.38
CA ASP A 480 -24.74 -11.14 -2.78
C ASP A 480 -24.38 -11.49 -4.23
N LYS A 481 -23.78 -10.55 -4.99
CA LYS A 481 -23.38 -10.72 -6.38
C LYS A 481 -22.01 -11.40 -6.52
N PRO A 482 -21.75 -12.10 -7.65
CA PRO A 482 -20.43 -12.63 -7.99
C PRO A 482 -19.32 -11.60 -7.84
N VAL A 483 -18.15 -12.04 -7.37
CA VAL A 483 -16.96 -11.18 -7.26
C VAL A 483 -16.61 -10.62 -8.63
N GLY A 484 -16.36 -9.31 -8.71
CA GLY A 484 -16.01 -8.60 -9.95
C GLY A 484 -17.18 -8.05 -10.74
N GLU A 485 -18.43 -8.39 -10.40
CA GLU A 485 -19.62 -7.80 -11.03
C GLU A 485 -19.77 -6.32 -10.64
N ILE A 486 -20.01 -5.44 -11.61
CA ILE A 486 -20.25 -4.02 -11.40
C ILE A 486 -21.61 -3.82 -10.76
N LEU A 487 -21.62 -3.31 -9.52
CA LEU A 487 -22.83 -3.00 -8.76
C LEU A 487 -23.39 -1.62 -9.10
N ASN A 488 -22.50 -0.65 -9.36
CA ASN A 488 -22.87 0.73 -9.63
C ASN A 488 -21.82 1.43 -10.49
N GLN A 489 -22.26 2.29 -11.39
CA GLN A 489 -21.39 3.17 -12.17
C GLN A 489 -21.42 4.56 -11.53
N ILE A 490 -20.40 4.88 -10.72
CA ILE A 490 -20.33 6.19 -10.04
C ILE A 490 -20.21 7.30 -11.08
N GLN A 491 -19.23 7.17 -11.97
CA GLN A 491 -18.95 8.18 -12.97
C GLN A 491 -18.17 7.59 -14.16
N PRO A 492 -18.28 8.21 -15.34
CA PRO A 492 -19.32 9.18 -15.68
C PRO A 492 -20.70 8.51 -15.74
N THR A 493 -21.78 9.29 -15.65
CA THR A 493 -23.14 8.73 -15.68
C THR A 493 -23.43 8.09 -17.04
N PRO A 494 -24.20 6.99 -17.10
CA PRO A 494 -24.58 6.39 -18.38
C PRO A 494 -25.20 7.40 -19.33
N ASN A 495 -24.89 7.27 -20.62
CA ASN A 495 -25.26 8.14 -21.73
C ASN A 495 -24.66 9.55 -21.75
N SER A 496 -23.76 9.91 -20.83
CA SER A 496 -23.05 11.20 -20.89
C SER A 496 -22.03 11.24 -22.03
N GLU A 497 -21.83 12.42 -22.61
CA GLU A 497 -20.75 12.67 -23.56
C GLU A 497 -19.49 13.09 -22.81
N VAL A 498 -18.41 12.37 -23.05
CA VAL A 498 -17.16 12.49 -22.29
C VAL A 498 -15.96 12.37 -23.21
N ILE A 499 -14.84 12.98 -22.84
CA ILE A 499 -13.59 12.87 -23.61
C ILE A 499 -12.81 11.70 -23.02
N PRO A 500 -12.63 10.56 -23.73
CA PRO A 500 -12.05 9.35 -23.13
C PRO A 500 -10.70 9.57 -22.43
N GLY A 501 -9.79 10.31 -23.07
CA GLY A 501 -8.45 10.57 -22.53
C GLY A 501 -8.41 11.44 -21.27
N GLU A 502 -9.47 12.19 -20.98
CA GLU A 502 -9.55 13.09 -19.81
C GLU A 502 -10.55 12.60 -18.76
N THR A 503 -11.33 11.57 -19.08
CA THR A 503 -12.45 11.14 -18.26
C THR A 503 -12.06 9.98 -17.36
N LYS A 504 -12.23 10.19 -16.05
CA LYS A 504 -12.05 9.15 -15.05
C LYS A 504 -13.32 8.33 -14.87
N VAL A 505 -13.25 7.04 -15.20
CA VAL A 505 -14.33 6.07 -15.02
C VAL A 505 -14.17 5.36 -13.67
N ILE A 506 -15.23 5.31 -12.88
CA ILE A 506 -15.25 4.69 -11.54
C ILE A 506 -16.48 3.80 -11.39
N PHE A 507 -16.23 2.54 -11.04
CA PHE A 507 -17.26 1.53 -10.75
C PHE A 507 -17.23 1.06 -9.29
N GLU A 508 -18.39 0.78 -8.72
CA GLU A 508 -18.56 -0.08 -7.55
C GLU A 508 -18.58 -1.53 -8.04
N ILE A 509 -17.74 -2.40 -7.49
CA ILE A 509 -17.73 -3.81 -7.85
C ILE A 509 -18.00 -4.68 -6.62
N SER A 510 -18.60 -5.84 -6.85
CA SER A 510 -18.83 -6.80 -5.79
C SER A 510 -17.52 -7.46 -5.36
N SER A 511 -17.25 -7.50 -4.05
CA SER A 511 -16.23 -8.36 -3.44
C SER A 511 -16.82 -9.67 -2.89
N GLY A 512 -18.07 -9.98 -3.23
CA GLY A 512 -18.82 -11.11 -2.70
C GLY A 512 -19.40 -10.83 -1.30
N PRO A 513 -20.07 -11.82 -0.69
CA PRO A 513 -20.76 -11.63 0.58
C PRO A 513 -19.78 -11.34 1.71
N GLU A 514 -20.22 -10.57 2.70
CA GLU A 514 -19.43 -10.30 3.90
C GLU A 514 -19.27 -11.59 4.72
N MET A 515 -18.02 -11.88 5.12
CA MET A 515 -17.67 -13.10 5.82
C MET A 515 -17.21 -12.78 7.24
N VAL A 516 -17.78 -13.44 8.24
CA VAL A 516 -17.39 -13.34 9.64
C VAL A 516 -16.39 -14.45 9.99
N SER A 517 -15.34 -14.09 10.73
CA SER A 517 -14.33 -15.04 11.21
C SER A 517 -14.77 -15.65 12.54
N LEU A 518 -14.89 -16.97 12.61
CA LEU A 518 -15.26 -17.66 13.85
C LEU A 518 -14.08 -17.66 14.83
N ASN A 519 -14.28 -17.11 16.04
CA ASN A 519 -13.28 -17.19 17.11
C ASN A 519 -13.32 -18.55 17.80
N ASN A 520 -12.25 -18.86 18.54
CA ASN A 520 -12.21 -20.03 19.40
C ASN A 520 -13.24 -19.90 20.54
N LEU A 521 -14.22 -20.81 20.56
CA LEU A 521 -15.26 -20.87 21.59
C LEU A 521 -14.90 -21.80 22.76
N LYS A 522 -13.81 -22.57 22.65
CA LYS A 522 -13.41 -23.56 23.66
C LYS A 522 -13.18 -22.91 25.02
N GLY A 523 -13.78 -23.49 26.06
CA GLY A 523 -13.70 -23.00 27.44
C GLY A 523 -14.64 -21.84 27.77
N MET A 524 -15.38 -21.28 26.80
CA MET A 524 -16.47 -20.36 27.09
C MET A 524 -17.65 -21.12 27.72
N SER A 525 -18.46 -20.41 28.51
CA SER A 525 -19.76 -20.92 28.92
C SER A 525 -20.73 -20.98 27.73
N GLU A 526 -21.77 -21.82 27.83
CA GLU A 526 -22.82 -21.90 26.80
C GLU A 526 -23.44 -20.54 26.45
N ASP A 527 -23.73 -19.72 27.46
CA ASP A 527 -24.36 -18.42 27.26
C ASP A 527 -23.40 -17.43 26.57
N GLU A 528 -22.12 -17.41 26.96
CA GLU A 528 -21.09 -16.58 26.32
C GLU A 528 -20.88 -16.97 24.84
N ALA A 529 -20.83 -18.28 24.56
CA ALA A 529 -20.68 -18.77 23.19
C ALA A 529 -21.90 -18.40 22.33
N LYS A 530 -23.10 -18.51 22.89
CA LYS A 530 -24.35 -18.14 22.21
C LYS A 530 -24.42 -16.63 21.93
N ASP A 531 -24.07 -15.80 22.91
CA ASP A 531 -24.06 -14.35 22.77
C ASP A 531 -23.03 -13.89 21.75
N TYR A 532 -21.84 -14.51 21.73
CA TYR A 532 -20.83 -14.27 20.71
C TYR A 532 -21.35 -14.58 19.31
N LEU A 533 -21.96 -15.76 19.11
CA LEU A 533 -22.48 -16.17 17.80
C LEU A 533 -23.60 -15.22 17.33
N ASN A 534 -24.56 -14.89 18.20
CA ASN A 534 -25.65 -13.97 17.87
C ASN A 534 -25.14 -12.56 17.51
N LYS A 535 -24.15 -12.04 18.24
CA LYS A 535 -23.54 -10.73 17.97
C LYS A 535 -22.87 -10.66 16.59
N ASN A 536 -22.45 -11.81 16.08
CA ASN A 536 -21.82 -11.98 14.77
C ASN A 536 -22.81 -12.45 13.70
N SER A 537 -24.12 -12.37 13.96
CA SER A 537 -25.18 -12.88 13.10
C SER A 537 -25.03 -14.36 12.69
N LEU A 538 -24.42 -15.18 13.55
CA LEU A 538 -24.29 -16.63 13.38
C LEU A 538 -25.27 -17.37 14.28
N SER A 539 -25.65 -18.59 13.89
CA SER A 539 -26.54 -19.45 14.66
C SER A 539 -25.77 -20.56 15.39
N MET A 540 -26.28 -20.98 16.55
CA MET A 540 -25.67 -22.04 17.37
C MET A 540 -26.48 -23.34 17.28
N ASP A 541 -25.87 -24.44 16.80
CA ASP A 541 -26.38 -25.79 16.94
C ASP A 541 -25.72 -26.49 18.14
N LYS A 542 -26.46 -26.58 19.25
CA LYS A 542 -25.95 -27.12 20.52
C LYS A 542 -25.93 -28.66 20.51
N LYS A 543 -24.78 -29.24 20.83
CA LYS A 543 -24.58 -30.67 21.14
C LYS A 543 -24.09 -30.84 22.57
N LYS A 544 -24.30 -32.02 23.16
CA LYS A 544 -23.80 -32.39 24.50
C LYS A 544 -22.81 -33.54 24.38
N GLU A 545 -21.71 -33.44 25.12
CA GLU A 545 -20.66 -34.46 25.16
C GLU A 545 -20.09 -34.56 26.59
N HIS A 546 -19.62 -35.75 27.00
CA HIS A 546 -18.97 -35.92 28.30
C HIS A 546 -17.49 -35.52 28.21
N SER A 547 -16.94 -34.96 29.28
CA SER A 547 -15.52 -34.60 29.35
C SER A 547 -15.02 -34.65 30.79
N ASP A 548 -13.87 -35.29 30.97
CA ASP A 548 -13.19 -35.36 32.27
C ASP A 548 -12.31 -34.13 32.54
N SER A 549 -12.06 -33.31 31.52
CA SER A 549 -11.12 -32.17 31.56
C SER A 549 -11.77 -30.80 31.42
N VAL A 550 -13.05 -30.74 31.05
CA VAL A 550 -13.80 -29.50 30.80
C VAL A 550 -15.00 -29.44 31.74
N ALA A 551 -15.15 -28.33 32.47
CA ALA A 551 -16.21 -28.20 33.46
C ALA A 551 -17.61 -28.28 32.80
N LYS A 552 -18.58 -28.83 33.53
CA LYS A 552 -19.96 -28.97 33.05
C LYS A 552 -20.55 -27.60 32.70
N GLY A 553 -21.09 -27.46 31.49
CA GLY A 553 -21.66 -26.21 30.98
C GLY A 553 -20.72 -25.37 30.13
N GLU A 554 -19.45 -25.76 30.00
CA GLU A 554 -18.47 -25.09 29.13
C GLU A 554 -18.33 -25.80 27.78
N VAL A 555 -17.87 -25.06 26.77
CA VAL A 555 -17.61 -25.56 25.42
C VAL A 555 -16.36 -26.43 25.39
N ILE A 556 -16.52 -27.69 24.98
CA ILE A 556 -15.42 -28.64 24.75
C ILE A 556 -14.71 -28.34 23.43
N ARG A 557 -15.51 -28.17 22.37
CA ARG A 557 -15.09 -27.95 20.99
C ARG A 557 -16.26 -27.39 20.19
N HIS A 558 -15.95 -26.85 19.01
CA HIS A 558 -16.95 -26.39 18.06
C HIS A 558 -16.53 -26.77 16.63
N SER A 559 -17.49 -26.75 15.71
CA SER A 559 -17.27 -26.96 14.28
C SER A 559 -18.10 -25.93 13.50
N PRO A 560 -17.53 -25.21 12.52
CA PRO A 560 -16.14 -25.30 12.04
C PRO A 560 -15.09 -24.85 13.05
N GLU A 561 -13.80 -25.09 12.77
CA GLU A 561 -12.69 -24.70 13.64
C GLU A 561 -12.52 -23.17 13.73
N SER A 562 -11.78 -22.73 14.75
CA SER A 562 -11.42 -21.32 14.91
C SER A 562 -10.70 -20.80 13.67
N GLY A 563 -11.09 -19.62 13.19
CA GLY A 563 -10.57 -18.99 11.99
C GLY A 563 -11.41 -19.25 10.73
N ALA A 564 -12.40 -20.16 10.79
CA ALA A 564 -13.30 -20.41 9.67
C ALA A 564 -14.06 -19.13 9.26
N LYS A 565 -14.21 -18.93 7.95
CA LYS A 565 -14.96 -17.82 7.36
C LYS A 565 -16.40 -18.27 7.11
N LEU A 566 -17.35 -17.63 7.79
CA LEU A 566 -18.77 -17.95 7.75
C LEU A 566 -19.56 -16.77 7.20
N LYS A 567 -20.64 -17.06 6.48
CA LYS A 567 -21.59 -16.04 6.06
C LYS A 567 -22.55 -15.73 7.19
N GLU A 568 -23.16 -14.55 7.14
CA GLU A 568 -24.29 -14.23 8.00
C GLU A 568 -25.38 -15.31 7.88
N GLY A 569 -25.86 -15.80 9.03
CA GLY A 569 -26.85 -16.86 9.15
C GLY A 569 -26.29 -18.28 9.21
N ASP A 570 -25.00 -18.50 8.96
CA ASP A 570 -24.40 -19.84 9.05
C ASP A 570 -24.51 -20.42 10.47
N SER A 571 -24.55 -21.75 10.56
CA SER A 571 -24.67 -22.49 11.82
C SER A 571 -23.33 -23.04 12.29
N VAL A 572 -23.05 -22.86 13.59
CA VAL A 572 -21.86 -23.40 14.27
C VAL A 572 -22.31 -24.48 15.25
N GLU A 573 -21.79 -25.70 15.08
CA GLU A 573 -21.99 -26.77 16.04
C GLU A 573 -21.14 -26.54 17.28
N VAL A 574 -21.75 -26.49 18.46
CA VAL A 574 -21.06 -26.23 19.74
C VAL A 574 -21.30 -27.40 20.69
N TYR A 575 -20.23 -28.07 21.09
CA TYR A 575 -20.28 -29.26 21.96
C TYR A 575 -20.05 -28.84 23.42
N ILE A 576 -21.10 -28.91 24.23
CA ILE A 576 -21.10 -28.50 25.63
C ILE A 576 -20.83 -29.69 26.55
N SER A 577 -19.93 -29.50 27.52
CA SER A 577 -19.59 -30.50 28.52
C SER A 577 -20.78 -30.82 29.42
N SER A 578 -21.09 -32.11 29.52
CA SER A 578 -22.04 -32.66 30.50
C SER A 578 -21.35 -33.10 31.80
N GLY A 579 -20.03 -32.88 31.91
CA GLY A 579 -19.17 -33.39 32.97
C GLY A 579 -18.59 -34.77 32.65
N PRO A 580 -17.80 -35.34 33.58
CA PRO A 580 -17.26 -36.69 33.47
C PRO A 580 -18.36 -37.72 33.24
N LYS A 581 -18.02 -38.85 32.62
CA LYS A 581 -18.96 -39.97 32.49
C LYS A 581 -19.09 -40.65 33.85
N GLU A 582 -20.32 -40.81 34.36
CA GLU A 582 -20.56 -41.55 35.60
C GLU A 582 -20.15 -43.03 35.42
N LYS A 583 -19.38 -43.56 36.38
CA LYS A 583 -19.01 -44.98 36.42
C LYS A 583 -20.21 -45.81 36.90
N PRO A 584 -20.52 -46.96 36.28
CA PRO A 584 -21.60 -47.82 36.75
C PRO A 584 -21.22 -48.57 38.05
N PRO A 585 -22.20 -48.92 38.91
CA PRO A 585 -21.94 -49.84 40.01
C PRO A 585 -21.57 -51.23 39.49
N ILE A 586 -20.76 -51.98 40.24
CA ILE A 586 -20.40 -53.36 39.92
C ILE A 586 -21.15 -54.35 40.81
N SER A 587 -21.35 -55.57 40.32
CA SER A 587 -21.90 -56.67 41.11
C SER A 587 -20.83 -57.75 41.28
N GLU A 588 -20.37 -57.98 42.50
CA GLU A 588 -19.36 -59.00 42.81
C GLU A 588 -19.99 -60.18 43.55
N ASN A 589 -19.83 -61.38 43.00
CA ASN A 589 -20.31 -62.62 43.62
C ASN A 589 -19.21 -63.22 44.50
N ILE A 590 -19.51 -63.38 45.79
CA ILE A 590 -18.57 -63.89 46.78
C ILE A 590 -19.09 -65.22 47.30
N THR A 591 -18.27 -66.26 47.13
CA THR A 591 -18.55 -67.59 47.66
C THR A 591 -17.64 -67.88 48.85
N PHE A 592 -18.21 -68.33 49.97
CA PHE A 592 -17.47 -68.72 51.16
C PHE A 592 -18.13 -69.90 51.86
N THR A 593 -17.32 -70.71 52.54
CA THR A 593 -17.78 -71.87 53.31
C THR A 593 -17.82 -71.51 54.78
N VAL A 594 -18.96 -71.76 55.44
CA VAL A 594 -19.08 -71.67 56.89
C VAL A 594 -18.89 -73.08 57.46
N PRO A 595 -17.78 -73.35 58.18
CA PRO A 595 -17.54 -74.66 58.75
C PRO A 595 -18.54 -74.96 59.87
N TYR A 596 -18.97 -76.21 59.97
CA TYR A 596 -19.73 -76.74 61.08
C TYR A 596 -18.76 -77.22 62.16
N SER A 597 -19.04 -76.87 63.42
CA SER A 597 -18.21 -77.22 64.57
C SER A 597 -19.05 -77.97 65.59
N PRO A 598 -19.01 -79.31 65.64
CA PRO A 598 -19.68 -80.05 66.70
C PRO A 598 -19.01 -79.70 68.04
N SER A 599 -19.76 -79.08 68.94
CA SER A 599 -19.24 -78.67 70.24
C SER A 599 -19.05 -79.88 71.16
N THR A 600 -17.80 -80.17 71.52
CA THR A 600 -17.46 -81.01 72.70
C THR A 600 -17.25 -80.09 73.90
N LYS A 601 -18.31 -79.83 74.66
CA LYS A 601 -18.22 -79.33 76.05
C LYS A 601 -19.06 -80.27 76.93
N HIS A 602 -18.41 -81.20 77.62
CA HIS A 602 -19.01 -82.11 78.61
C HIS A 602 -18.62 -81.71 80.04
N GLN A 603 -19.55 -81.90 80.99
CA GLN A 603 -19.40 -82.17 82.44
C GLN A 603 -20.84 -82.20 83.03
N ASP A 604 -21.36 -83.14 83.80
CA ASP A 604 -20.97 -84.43 84.39
C ASP A 604 -22.28 -85.21 84.67
N GLU A 605 -22.14 -86.51 84.95
CA GLU A 605 -23.11 -87.50 85.48
C GLU A 605 -23.65 -88.55 84.50
N GLU A 606 -23.66 -89.78 85.05
CA GLU A 606 -23.57 -91.09 84.43
C GLU A 606 -24.86 -91.57 83.74
N ASP A 607 -24.66 -92.58 82.87
CA ASP A 607 -25.61 -93.55 82.32
C ASP A 607 -26.27 -93.28 80.94
N GLU A 608 -25.82 -94.12 80.00
CA GLU A 608 -26.54 -94.86 78.95
C GLU A 608 -27.07 -94.15 77.67
N GLU A 609 -26.72 -94.83 76.56
CA GLU A 609 -27.25 -94.79 75.18
C GLU A 609 -26.78 -93.68 74.20
N ASP A 610 -26.04 -94.14 73.19
CA ASP A 610 -25.71 -93.48 71.92
C ASP A 610 -26.96 -92.92 71.23
N ASP A 611 -26.98 -91.61 71.04
CA ASP A 611 -27.62 -90.95 69.89
C ASP A 611 -26.85 -89.65 69.63
N GLU A 612 -26.00 -89.62 68.59
CA GLU A 612 -25.36 -88.41 68.07
C GLU A 612 -26.45 -87.44 67.59
N LYS A 613 -26.98 -86.59 68.48
CA LYS A 613 -27.87 -85.50 68.08
C LYS A 613 -27.04 -84.45 67.34
N GLU A 614 -27.17 -84.40 66.03
CA GLU A 614 -26.69 -83.28 65.20
C GLU A 614 -27.28 -81.96 65.74
N ILE A 615 -26.46 -81.14 66.40
CA ILE A 615 -26.88 -79.85 66.96
C ILE A 615 -26.93 -78.84 65.81
N GLU A 616 -28.08 -78.21 65.59
CA GLU A 616 -28.21 -77.13 64.61
C GLU A 616 -27.43 -75.88 65.05
N GLN A 617 -26.56 -75.37 64.18
CA GLN A 617 -25.87 -74.09 64.37
C GLN A 617 -26.52 -73.01 63.53
N THR A 618 -26.78 -71.83 64.11
CA THR A 618 -27.42 -70.71 63.42
C THR A 618 -26.36 -69.80 62.81
N VAL A 619 -26.42 -69.60 61.50
CA VAL A 619 -25.56 -68.71 60.73
C VAL A 619 -26.33 -67.47 60.31
N LYS A 620 -25.79 -66.29 60.60
CA LYS A 620 -26.29 -64.99 60.16
C LYS A 620 -25.25 -64.31 59.28
N ILE A 621 -25.65 -63.93 58.09
CA ILE A 621 -24.85 -63.19 57.12
C ILE A 621 -25.38 -61.76 57.09
N TYR A 622 -24.47 -60.81 57.18
CA TYR A 622 -24.69 -59.38 57.08
C TYR A 622 -23.87 -58.86 55.90
N ILE A 623 -24.43 -57.94 55.12
CA ILE A 623 -23.72 -57.29 54.01
C ILE A 623 -23.89 -55.77 54.10
N ASP A 624 -22.87 -55.02 53.72
CA ASP A 624 -22.91 -53.58 53.50
C ASP A 624 -22.60 -53.33 52.02
N ASP A 625 -23.56 -52.82 51.28
CA ASP A 625 -23.41 -52.50 49.86
C ASP A 625 -24.31 -51.31 49.49
N MET A 626 -24.48 -51.02 48.20
CA MET A 626 -25.30 -49.89 47.75
C MET A 626 -26.77 -50.02 48.16
N GLU A 627 -27.26 -51.24 48.38
CA GLU A 627 -28.68 -51.55 48.62
C GLU A 627 -28.97 -52.02 50.05
N HIS A 628 -27.95 -52.48 50.79
CA HIS A 628 -28.06 -53.11 52.09
C HIS A 628 -27.08 -52.49 53.10
N LYS A 629 -27.44 -52.53 54.39
CA LYS A 629 -26.60 -52.02 55.48
C LYS A 629 -26.12 -53.15 56.38
N ILE A 630 -24.88 -53.06 56.86
CA ILE A 630 -24.26 -54.09 57.71
C ILE A 630 -25.02 -54.37 59.02
N SER A 631 -25.88 -53.44 59.47
CA SER A 631 -26.69 -53.60 60.67
C SER A 631 -27.81 -54.61 60.52
N ASP A 632 -28.24 -54.89 59.29
CA ASP A 632 -29.40 -55.72 59.00
C ASP A 632 -28.97 -57.13 58.60
N VAL A 633 -29.68 -58.14 59.13
CA VAL A 633 -29.41 -59.54 58.76
C VAL A 633 -29.83 -59.73 57.30
N PHE A 634 -28.86 -59.97 56.43
CA PHE A 634 -29.11 -60.24 55.01
C PHE A 634 -29.65 -61.65 54.80
N LYS A 635 -29.08 -62.64 55.49
CA LYS A 635 -29.55 -64.03 55.44
C LYS A 635 -29.31 -64.74 56.77
N GLU A 636 -30.30 -65.50 57.23
CA GLU A 636 -30.21 -66.37 58.40
C GLU A 636 -30.55 -67.81 57.99
N ASP A 637 -29.73 -68.74 58.43
CA ASP A 637 -29.86 -70.16 58.07
C ASP A 637 -29.33 -71.05 59.21
N LYS A 638 -29.71 -72.34 59.19
CA LYS A 638 -29.26 -73.32 60.16
C LYS A 638 -28.48 -74.44 59.49
N ILE A 639 -27.27 -74.70 59.97
CA ILE A 639 -26.36 -75.68 59.38
C ILE A 639 -26.11 -76.85 60.34
N LYS A 640 -25.95 -78.05 59.77
CA LYS A 640 -25.54 -79.29 60.47
C LYS A 640 -24.24 -79.89 59.90
N LYS A 641 -23.67 -79.23 58.88
CA LYS A 641 -22.43 -79.57 58.18
C LYS A 641 -21.87 -78.31 57.54
N ASP A 642 -20.61 -78.35 57.12
CA ASP A 642 -19.99 -77.28 56.34
C ASP A 642 -20.90 -76.91 55.18
N THR A 643 -21.29 -75.64 55.13
CA THR A 643 -22.27 -75.14 54.17
C THR A 643 -21.68 -73.96 53.43
N GLU A 644 -21.75 -74.00 52.10
CA GLU A 644 -21.28 -72.94 51.22
C GLU A 644 -22.40 -71.92 50.97
N TYR A 645 -22.04 -70.65 51.06
CA TYR A 645 -22.91 -69.53 50.77
C TYR A 645 -22.32 -68.72 49.63
N THR A 646 -23.19 -68.24 48.74
CA THR A 646 -22.86 -67.23 47.74
C THR A 646 -23.71 -66.00 47.99
N ILE A 647 -23.05 -64.85 48.07
CA ILE A 647 -23.69 -63.53 48.18
C ILE A 647 -23.27 -62.68 46.98
N THR A 648 -24.12 -61.72 46.62
CA THR A 648 -23.81 -60.72 45.60
C THR A 648 -23.74 -59.37 46.30
N LEU A 649 -22.62 -58.66 46.18
CA LEU A 649 -22.48 -57.28 46.65
C LEU A 649 -22.63 -56.32 45.47
N VAL A 650 -23.50 -55.33 45.59
CA VAL A 650 -23.62 -54.22 44.62
C VAL A 650 -22.80 -53.04 45.10
N ILE A 651 -21.62 -52.82 44.52
CA ILE A 651 -20.63 -51.84 45.01
C ILE A 651 -20.68 -50.59 44.12
N ALA A 652 -20.86 -49.43 44.75
CA ALA A 652 -20.82 -48.14 44.06
C ALA A 652 -19.37 -47.77 43.66
N PRO A 653 -19.18 -46.93 42.61
CA PRO A 653 -17.86 -46.45 42.25
C PRO A 653 -17.11 -45.81 43.42
N ASP A 654 -15.82 -46.12 43.54
CA ASP A 654 -14.92 -45.62 44.59
C ASP A 654 -15.35 -45.94 46.03
N SER A 655 -16.26 -46.91 46.22
CA SER A 655 -16.70 -47.40 47.54
C SER A 655 -16.20 -48.81 47.84
N LEU A 656 -16.43 -49.27 49.08
CA LEU A 656 -16.17 -50.63 49.54
C LEU A 656 -17.49 -51.31 49.85
N GLY A 657 -17.66 -52.57 49.44
CA GLY A 657 -18.66 -53.47 50.01
C GLY A 657 -18.08 -54.23 51.20
N GLU A 658 -18.91 -54.65 52.14
CA GLU A 658 -18.52 -55.44 53.31
C GLU A 658 -19.43 -56.64 53.48
N TYR A 659 -18.90 -57.75 53.98
CA TYR A 659 -19.74 -58.83 54.47
C TYR A 659 -19.18 -59.45 55.76
N LYS A 660 -20.10 -59.84 56.61
CA LYS A 660 -19.84 -60.40 57.93
C LYS A 660 -20.72 -61.62 58.16
N VAL A 661 -20.10 -62.68 58.66
CA VAL A 661 -20.75 -63.98 58.89
C VAL A 661 -20.55 -64.37 60.33
N VAL A 662 -21.66 -64.57 61.03
CA VAL A 662 -21.72 -64.90 62.46
C VAL A 662 -22.37 -66.27 62.62
N ARG A 663 -21.73 -67.19 63.34
CA ARG A 663 -22.28 -68.51 63.66
C ARG A 663 -22.42 -68.64 65.18
N ASP A 664 -23.63 -68.90 65.66
CA ASP A 664 -23.97 -69.02 67.10
C ASP A 664 -23.47 -67.86 67.97
N GLY A 665 -23.32 -66.67 67.38
CA GLY A 665 -22.84 -65.46 68.06
C GLY A 665 -21.34 -65.14 67.84
N ASP A 666 -20.56 -66.09 67.30
CA ASP A 666 -19.14 -65.88 66.99
C ASP A 666 -18.94 -65.43 65.54
N ILE A 667 -18.10 -64.42 65.32
CA ILE A 667 -17.75 -63.94 63.98
C ILE A 667 -16.79 -64.96 63.34
N ILE A 668 -17.21 -65.53 62.21
CA ILE A 668 -16.43 -66.52 61.47
C ILE A 668 -15.70 -65.87 60.29
N ILE A 669 -16.35 -64.92 59.61
CA ILE A 669 -15.78 -64.20 58.46
C ILE A 669 -16.19 -62.72 58.57
N GLU A 670 -15.25 -61.81 58.33
CA GLU A 670 -15.49 -60.38 58.18
C GLU A 670 -14.49 -59.86 57.15
N LYS A 671 -14.97 -59.37 56.01
CA LYS A 671 -14.12 -58.91 54.89
C LYS A 671 -14.75 -57.74 54.14
N THR A 672 -13.88 -56.89 53.62
CA THR A 672 -14.23 -55.79 52.70
C THR A 672 -13.82 -56.12 51.28
N VAL A 673 -14.60 -55.67 50.32
CA VAL A 673 -14.42 -55.86 48.88
C VAL A 673 -14.40 -54.49 48.20
N PRO A 674 -13.28 -54.08 47.56
CA PRO A 674 -13.21 -52.79 46.90
C PRO A 674 -13.89 -52.79 45.54
N TYR A 675 -14.36 -51.62 45.10
CA TYR A 675 -14.74 -51.41 43.70
C TYR A 675 -13.55 -51.71 42.78
N LYS A 676 -13.70 -52.69 41.88
CA LYS A 676 -12.73 -53.04 40.84
C LYS A 676 -13.42 -53.04 39.48
N GLU A 677 -12.89 -52.27 38.54
CA GLU A 677 -13.39 -52.29 37.16
C GLU A 677 -13.02 -53.63 36.50
N GLU A 678 -13.91 -54.18 35.67
CA GLU A 678 -13.60 -55.41 34.91
C GLU A 678 -12.35 -55.18 34.04
N GLY A 679 -11.22 -55.79 34.43
CA GLY A 679 -9.95 -55.71 33.70
C GLY A 679 -8.72 -55.30 34.52
N GLU A 680 -8.87 -54.98 35.82
CA GLU A 680 -7.74 -54.71 36.74
C GLU A 680 -7.29 -55.92 37.58
#